data_AF-A0A0G2FAV9-F1
#
_entry.id   AF-A0A0G2FAV9-F1
#
_cell.length_a   1.000
_cell.length_b   1.000
_cell.length_c   1.000
_cell.angle_alpha   90.00
_cell.angle_beta   90.00
_cell.angle_gamma   90.00
#
_symmetry.space_group_name_H-M   'P 1'
#
loop_
_entity.id
_entity.type
_entity.pdbx_description
1 polymer ?
#
loop_
_entity_poly.entity_id
_entity_poly.type
_entity_poly.pdbx_seq_one_letter_code
_entity_poly.pdbx_strand_id
1 'polypeptide(L)'
;MSMYGRYHRPALKNSVDVQLQTAFNEGLWSNVARLAAQRFKAKKDPYYEAIRTCAESQLDTLTEKSAVVFAVDALARDKNAVPDFDSIELYEWALREAAPPLDYAQSIGVLRARWAKANPASPNVVECLKACVLAWDLVNAQQIAATLDKGQPGKNNGRNTFWSITLTHLLSISPQCPENMKVMFGKLSRMQLEKAATITTDAKATGRGLREEEEINLYYHVAGKEAYLKSLTAEGNPIGVLEQFKQGRKHLLQQSLETLEEAGDWETVYSTCRQALSKDDENGKPSFLAFDMRIWKLFVKSAGMKGDVEAAFTEVQEVLQKFVSVQQAVAPMYKKNIGLALLELAFCSPTSLLPPRLDPSKPSYRVIQLYLFIKQNLLQRATFDDVKEYVSQLTFEEAKYFVENLSNTVAGEAPDAQRQLVVRVLEAKFRYFLTTCPLTQEYIAVVAEAGDAQLKCKFCSSVTTKNCASCLEGVACSALSTYQDMDKTPEVVKGLDKDPHVDLALVASSALLKLSGLRQSPSPSRLAPLGSVDASRLLQAAAVLAAQLSRTPNEIPLRLLLVQVYLLLGCGSLARATWVPMDVKRTIQDALSPLFFDRLSGLSPGLFQHSGPSRPALTEPLTSYYSGCLRERSPVKIWDAFTAGSYTSILGMAEYSDRLRRSCTLVMTVVEERRATRALGGKIEGGIEQSPLLAHITDDTTFVNAIDYGSFPNLESSHTAPLHEIVRLGPALSDERCRLALLAEQFLDVVTHKPPKDYKPAKANEAAARDRAYQVESCARLAESMSTLLHRPSTPAQLTPAEHKYYTAVSLLAALVRAALETPRSAPAPAPAPQALSAAAEGVRAALGSLRADLFAVPPRIAALPGGEGGVFHHLTGPLAIALLRDAALAVRWAAGSLVAFHGEQAARDRSGRSGLHKDVLAEAKGLEEVAGQVLGAVRARVKELKELLGLGGWLDRMEGWAFGEDELSGLVRDVVGEADVEEWGGRVVESWREGVKGLGMVKMA
;
A
#
# COMPACT_ATOMS: atom_id res chain seq x y z
N MET A 1 -26.22 -18.14 -8.36
CA MET A 1 -27.54 -17.66 -7.89
C MET A 1 -27.36 -16.27 -7.30
N SER A 2 -28.22 -15.33 -7.69
CA SER A 2 -28.06 -13.87 -7.67
C SER A 2 -27.51 -13.28 -6.35
N MET A 3 -26.30 -12.68 -6.41
CA MET A 3 -25.56 -12.16 -5.24
C MET A 3 -25.56 -10.62 -5.11
N TYR A 4 -26.56 -9.91 -5.67
CA TYR A 4 -26.56 -8.44 -5.66
C TYR A 4 -27.97 -7.87 -5.43
N GLY A 5 -28.37 -7.77 -4.16
CA GLY A 5 -29.73 -7.40 -3.75
C GLY A 5 -30.14 -5.95 -4.01
N ARG A 6 -29.21 -5.03 -4.28
CA ARG A 6 -29.52 -3.60 -4.43
C ARG A 6 -29.86 -3.15 -5.86
N TYR A 7 -29.85 -4.06 -6.83
CA TYR A 7 -30.01 -3.74 -8.24
C TYR A 7 -31.29 -4.26 -8.88
N HIS A 8 -32.12 -5.02 -8.15
CA HIS A 8 -33.38 -5.52 -8.70
C HIS A 8 -34.45 -4.41 -8.75
N ARG A 9 -35.34 -4.49 -9.74
CA ARG A 9 -36.56 -3.67 -9.78
C ARG A 9 -37.50 -4.14 -8.66
N PRO A 10 -38.02 -3.25 -7.81
CA PRO A 10 -38.92 -3.65 -6.73
C PRO A 10 -40.22 -4.22 -7.32
N ALA A 11 -40.79 -5.22 -6.66
CA ALA A 11 -42.10 -5.73 -7.02
C ALA A 11 -43.19 -4.76 -6.55
N LEU A 12 -44.23 -4.56 -7.36
CA LEU A 12 -45.42 -3.84 -6.91
C LEU A 12 -46.23 -4.70 -5.93
N LYS A 13 -46.98 -4.08 -5.02
CA LYS A 13 -47.88 -4.79 -4.11
C LYS A 13 -48.82 -5.74 -4.86
N ASN A 14 -49.12 -6.88 -4.24
CA ASN A 14 -50.10 -7.85 -4.76
C ASN A 14 -51.51 -7.26 -4.93
N SER A 15 -51.81 -6.15 -4.26
CA SER A 15 -53.08 -5.42 -4.39
C SER A 15 -53.17 -4.53 -5.64
N VAL A 16 -52.06 -4.36 -6.38
CA VAL A 16 -52.04 -3.69 -7.68
C VAL A 16 -52.62 -4.62 -8.73
N ASP A 17 -53.43 -4.09 -9.64
CA ASP A 17 -54.03 -4.89 -10.69
C ASP A 17 -53.01 -5.37 -11.73
N VAL A 18 -53.33 -6.51 -12.35
CA VAL A 18 -52.45 -7.19 -13.31
C VAL A 18 -52.00 -6.25 -14.45
N GLN A 19 -52.88 -5.36 -14.92
CA GLN A 19 -52.54 -4.45 -16.02
C GLN A 19 -51.38 -3.51 -15.67
N LEU A 20 -51.41 -2.91 -14.47
CA LEU A 20 -50.33 -2.03 -14.00
C LEU A 20 -49.08 -2.83 -13.62
N GLN A 21 -49.23 -4.03 -13.04
CA GLN A 21 -48.09 -4.92 -12.74
C GLN A 21 -47.35 -5.35 -14.02
N THR A 22 -48.07 -5.78 -15.05
CA THR A 22 -47.48 -6.19 -16.34
C THR A 22 -46.74 -5.03 -16.99
N ALA A 23 -47.38 -3.84 -17.08
CA ALA A 23 -46.74 -2.66 -17.67
C ALA A 23 -45.46 -2.24 -16.92
N PHE A 24 -45.46 -2.36 -15.58
CA PHE A 24 -44.30 -2.07 -14.74
C PHE A 24 -43.18 -3.09 -14.92
N ASN A 25 -43.50 -4.38 -15.06
CA ASN A 25 -42.52 -5.44 -15.30
C ASN A 25 -41.92 -5.37 -16.71
N GLU A 26 -42.71 -4.96 -17.71
CA GLU A 26 -42.25 -4.77 -19.09
C GLU A 26 -41.47 -3.46 -19.33
N GLY A 27 -41.45 -2.54 -18.34
CA GLY A 27 -40.73 -1.27 -18.45
C GLY A 27 -41.42 -0.22 -19.34
N LEU A 28 -42.75 -0.32 -19.50
CA LEU A 28 -43.55 0.63 -20.29
C LEU A 28 -43.85 1.90 -19.48
N TRP A 29 -42.82 2.69 -19.16
CA TRP A 29 -42.86 3.77 -18.16
C TRP A 29 -43.95 4.82 -18.37
N SER A 30 -44.17 5.28 -19.61
CA SER A 30 -45.24 6.24 -19.92
C SER A 30 -46.64 5.67 -19.63
N ASN A 31 -46.83 4.37 -19.91
CA ASN A 31 -48.09 3.68 -19.60
C ASN A 31 -48.28 3.49 -18.10
N VAL A 32 -47.20 3.14 -17.39
CA VAL A 32 -47.20 3.03 -15.92
C VAL A 32 -47.57 4.36 -15.28
N ALA A 33 -46.94 5.46 -15.67
CA ALA A 33 -47.23 6.79 -15.11
C ALA A 33 -48.70 7.18 -15.31
N ARG A 34 -49.26 6.94 -16.50
CA ARG A 34 -50.67 7.21 -16.81
C ARG A 34 -51.62 6.36 -15.99
N LEU A 35 -51.40 5.05 -15.94
CA LEU A 35 -52.24 4.10 -15.19
C LEU A 35 -52.17 4.39 -13.69
N ALA A 36 -50.98 4.63 -13.15
CA ALA A 36 -50.76 5.00 -11.75
C ALA A 36 -51.48 6.31 -11.39
N ALA A 37 -51.41 7.34 -12.25
CA ALA A 37 -52.15 8.60 -12.07
C ALA A 37 -53.67 8.38 -12.07
N GLN A 38 -54.20 7.52 -12.94
CA GLN A 38 -55.62 7.17 -12.97
C GLN A 38 -56.05 6.46 -11.68
N ARG A 39 -55.25 5.51 -11.18
CA ARG A 39 -55.52 4.80 -9.93
C ARG A 39 -55.41 5.71 -8.70
N PHE A 40 -54.44 6.63 -8.68
CA PHE A 40 -54.34 7.64 -7.64
C PHE A 40 -55.59 8.54 -7.61
N LYS A 41 -56.09 8.99 -8.77
CA LYS A 41 -57.33 9.78 -8.83
C LYS A 41 -58.55 9.03 -8.27
N ALA A 42 -58.65 7.73 -8.57
CA ALA A 42 -59.77 6.89 -8.15
C ALA A 42 -59.72 6.48 -6.67
N LYS A 43 -58.55 6.04 -6.18
CA LYS A 43 -58.39 5.45 -4.84
C LYS A 43 -57.84 6.42 -3.80
N LYS A 44 -57.22 7.53 -4.23
CA LYS A 44 -56.51 8.50 -3.37
C LYS A 44 -55.45 7.86 -2.47
N ASP A 45 -54.91 6.72 -2.88
CA ASP A 45 -53.88 5.97 -2.15
C ASP A 45 -52.48 6.48 -2.58
N PRO A 46 -51.68 7.07 -1.67
CA PRO A 46 -50.35 7.61 -1.95
C PRO A 46 -49.38 6.62 -2.60
N TYR A 47 -49.58 5.32 -2.45
CA TYR A 47 -48.75 4.30 -3.08
C TYR A 47 -48.77 4.41 -4.62
N TYR A 48 -49.90 4.75 -5.23
CA TYR A 48 -49.98 4.94 -6.68
C TYR A 48 -49.28 6.23 -7.14
N GLU A 49 -49.16 7.24 -6.27
CA GLU A 49 -48.34 8.41 -6.54
C GLU A 49 -46.85 8.06 -6.52
N ALA A 50 -46.41 7.20 -5.59
CA ALA A 50 -45.05 6.68 -5.58
C ALA A 50 -44.71 5.87 -6.86
N ILE A 51 -45.62 5.01 -7.33
CA ILE A 51 -45.46 4.28 -8.61
C ILE A 51 -45.34 5.26 -9.78
N ARG A 52 -46.16 6.32 -9.80
CA ARG A 52 -46.14 7.33 -10.85
C ARG A 52 -44.80 8.06 -10.87
N THR A 53 -44.36 8.60 -9.75
CA THR A 53 -43.08 9.33 -9.61
C THR A 53 -41.88 8.44 -9.98
N CYS A 54 -41.94 7.16 -9.58
CA CYS A 54 -40.95 6.14 -9.96
C CYS A 54 -40.91 5.91 -11.47
N ALA A 55 -42.07 5.83 -12.13
CA ALA A 55 -42.13 5.67 -13.59
C ALA A 55 -41.67 6.93 -14.33
N GLU A 56 -42.03 8.11 -13.84
CA GLU A 56 -41.57 9.40 -14.39
C GLU A 56 -40.05 9.53 -14.29
N SER A 57 -39.41 9.03 -13.23
CA SER A 57 -37.94 9.09 -13.11
C SER A 57 -37.19 8.26 -14.17
N GLN A 58 -37.88 7.33 -14.84
CA GLN A 58 -37.33 6.51 -15.92
C GLN A 58 -37.56 7.09 -17.32
N LEU A 59 -38.25 8.24 -17.43
CA LEU A 59 -38.45 8.95 -18.69
C LEU A 59 -37.25 9.86 -19.01
N ASP A 60 -37.10 10.26 -20.27
CA ASP A 60 -35.88 10.93 -20.75
C ASP A 60 -35.74 12.40 -20.35
N THR A 61 -36.83 13.06 -19.91
CA THR A 61 -36.76 14.51 -19.61
C THR A 61 -36.17 14.80 -18.23
N LEU A 62 -35.35 15.85 -18.12
CA LEU A 62 -34.69 16.23 -16.87
C LEU A 62 -35.68 16.56 -15.74
N THR A 63 -36.82 17.16 -16.07
CA THR A 63 -37.88 17.49 -15.11
C THR A 63 -38.53 16.24 -14.53
N GLU A 64 -38.77 15.23 -15.35
CA GLU A 64 -39.33 13.94 -14.90
C GLU A 64 -38.29 13.13 -14.10
N LYS A 65 -37.02 13.12 -14.54
CA LYS A 65 -35.90 12.48 -13.81
C LYS A 65 -35.64 13.08 -12.43
N SER A 66 -35.86 14.38 -12.27
CA SER A 66 -35.63 15.10 -11.00
C SER A 66 -36.87 15.13 -10.08
N ALA A 67 -38.06 14.77 -10.57
CA ALA A 67 -39.30 14.78 -9.78
C ALA A 67 -39.21 13.91 -8.52
N VAL A 68 -38.53 12.76 -8.61
CA VAL A 68 -38.29 11.86 -7.47
C VAL A 68 -37.45 12.52 -6.37
N VAL A 69 -36.48 13.37 -6.72
CA VAL A 69 -35.62 14.07 -5.76
C VAL A 69 -36.46 15.01 -4.91
N PHE A 70 -37.33 15.79 -5.55
CA PHE A 70 -38.22 16.72 -4.85
C PHE A 70 -39.28 16.00 -4.02
N ALA A 71 -39.85 14.90 -4.53
CA ALA A 71 -40.83 14.11 -3.79
C ALA A 71 -40.23 13.53 -2.50
N VAL A 72 -39.02 12.97 -2.57
CA VAL A 72 -38.32 12.41 -1.41
C VAL A 72 -37.87 13.51 -0.43
N ASP A 73 -37.35 14.63 -0.93
CA ASP A 73 -36.97 15.77 -0.07
C ASP A 73 -38.19 16.34 0.68
N ALA A 74 -39.34 16.48 0.01
CA ALA A 74 -40.59 16.93 0.63
C ALA A 74 -41.04 15.97 1.75
N LEU A 75 -41.02 14.65 1.49
CA LEU A 75 -41.36 13.63 2.50
C LEU A 75 -40.35 13.62 3.65
N ALA A 76 -39.06 13.83 3.39
CA ALA A 76 -38.04 13.88 4.43
C ALA A 76 -38.21 15.12 5.33
N ARG A 77 -38.55 16.28 4.76
CA ARG A 77 -38.80 17.53 5.50
C ARG A 77 -40.08 17.49 6.35
N ASP A 78 -41.13 16.82 5.86
CA ASP A 78 -42.35 16.62 6.65
C ASP A 78 -42.09 15.59 7.76
N LYS A 79 -41.99 16.07 9.02
CA LYS A 79 -41.73 15.23 10.19
C LYS A 79 -42.83 14.21 10.47
N ASN A 80 -44.04 14.41 9.95
CA ASN A 80 -45.19 13.53 10.15
C ASN A 80 -45.36 12.51 9.02
N ALA A 81 -44.62 12.65 7.91
CA ALA A 81 -44.69 11.72 6.81
C ALA A 81 -44.13 10.35 7.21
N VAL A 82 -44.98 9.32 7.09
CA VAL A 82 -44.61 7.90 7.24
C VAL A 82 -45.12 7.15 6.00
N PRO A 83 -44.40 7.25 4.86
CA PRO A 83 -44.73 6.49 3.66
C PRO A 83 -44.68 4.99 3.97
N ASP A 84 -45.49 4.19 3.28
CA ASP A 84 -45.45 2.74 3.43
C ASP A 84 -44.11 2.15 2.91
N PHE A 85 -43.77 0.95 3.37
CA PHE A 85 -42.50 0.30 3.06
C PHE A 85 -42.25 0.17 1.55
N ASP A 86 -43.24 -0.29 0.78
CA ASP A 86 -43.08 -0.51 -0.65
C ASP A 86 -42.95 0.81 -1.42
N SER A 87 -43.59 1.90 -0.96
CA SER A 87 -43.34 3.25 -1.49
C SER A 87 -41.88 3.67 -1.30
N ILE A 88 -41.29 3.39 -0.14
CA ILE A 88 -39.88 3.72 0.13
C ILE A 88 -38.94 2.92 -0.78
N GLU A 89 -39.22 1.62 -1.01
CA GLU A 89 -38.48 0.79 -1.96
C GLU A 89 -38.54 1.34 -3.40
N LEU A 90 -39.71 1.82 -3.83
CA LEU A 90 -39.88 2.46 -5.14
C LEU A 90 -39.07 3.76 -5.25
N TYR A 91 -39.11 4.60 -4.21
CA TYR A 91 -38.34 5.85 -4.20
C TYR A 91 -36.83 5.62 -4.17
N GLU A 92 -36.33 4.68 -3.35
CA GLU A 92 -34.89 4.35 -3.35
C GLU A 92 -34.44 3.78 -4.70
N TRP A 93 -35.26 2.93 -5.33
CA TRP A 93 -34.98 2.43 -6.68
C TRP A 93 -34.94 3.57 -7.71
N ALA A 94 -35.90 4.48 -7.65
CA ALA A 94 -36.04 5.60 -8.59
C ALA A 94 -34.93 6.65 -8.46
N LEU A 95 -34.27 6.77 -7.29
CA LEU A 95 -33.16 7.71 -7.03
C LEU A 95 -31.79 7.25 -7.56
N ARG A 96 -31.66 6.02 -8.08
CA ARG A 96 -30.36 5.43 -8.47
C ARG A 96 -29.59 6.26 -9.50
N GLU A 97 -30.27 6.83 -10.48
CA GLU A 97 -29.68 7.62 -11.58
C GLU A 97 -30.04 9.11 -11.50
N ALA A 98 -30.62 9.54 -10.38
CA ALA A 98 -31.06 10.91 -10.21
C ALA A 98 -29.87 11.86 -9.95
N ALA A 99 -29.82 12.97 -10.68
CA ALA A 99 -28.88 14.07 -10.45
C ALA A 99 -29.66 15.35 -10.05
N PRO A 100 -29.27 16.07 -8.98
CA PRO A 100 -28.16 15.80 -8.07
C PRO A 100 -28.44 14.66 -7.07
N PRO A 101 -27.41 13.94 -6.59
CA PRO A 101 -27.58 12.86 -5.61
C PRO A 101 -28.04 13.44 -4.26
N LEU A 102 -29.09 12.85 -3.68
CA LEU A 102 -29.54 13.17 -2.32
C LEU A 102 -28.63 12.52 -1.28
N ASP A 103 -28.42 13.22 -0.16
CA ASP A 103 -27.82 12.60 1.03
C ASP A 103 -28.79 11.55 1.58
N TYR A 104 -28.43 10.27 1.44
CA TYR A 104 -29.23 9.14 1.89
C TYR A 104 -29.59 9.25 3.38
N ALA A 105 -28.63 9.67 4.22
CA ALA A 105 -28.83 9.74 5.67
C ALA A 105 -29.82 10.84 6.08
N GLN A 106 -30.04 11.85 5.23
CA GLN A 106 -30.99 12.94 5.45
C GLN A 106 -32.31 12.76 4.68
N SER A 107 -32.41 11.73 3.83
CA SER A 107 -33.56 11.50 2.95
C SER A 107 -34.18 10.11 3.17
N ILE A 108 -33.84 9.11 2.35
CA ILE A 108 -34.39 7.75 2.41
C ILE A 108 -34.13 7.10 3.78
N GLY A 109 -32.94 7.29 4.35
CA GLY A 109 -32.58 6.77 5.67
C GLY A 109 -33.54 7.25 6.77
N VAL A 110 -33.91 8.53 6.73
CA VAL A 110 -34.88 9.14 7.66
C VAL A 110 -36.26 8.51 7.50
N LEU A 111 -36.72 8.32 6.26
CA LEU A 111 -38.02 7.69 5.98
C LEU A 111 -38.04 6.24 6.48
N ARG A 112 -36.97 5.47 6.27
CA ARG A 112 -36.82 4.10 6.77
C ARG A 112 -36.82 4.06 8.30
N ALA A 113 -36.11 4.97 8.97
CA ALA A 113 -36.10 5.05 10.44
C ALA A 113 -37.48 5.39 11.01
N ARG A 114 -38.19 6.35 10.42
CA ARG A 114 -39.57 6.71 10.82
C ARG A 114 -40.54 5.55 10.61
N TRP A 115 -40.47 4.89 9.46
CA TRP A 115 -41.30 3.73 9.16
C TRP A 115 -41.06 2.59 10.14
N ALA A 116 -39.79 2.27 10.46
CA ALA A 116 -39.44 1.24 11.43
C ALA A 116 -39.96 1.58 12.84
N LYS A 117 -39.87 2.85 13.24
CA LYS A 117 -40.41 3.33 14.53
C LYS A 117 -41.92 3.23 14.62
N ALA A 118 -42.63 3.47 13.51
CA ALA A 118 -44.08 3.31 13.45
C ALA A 118 -44.51 1.83 13.41
N ASN A 119 -43.66 0.94 12.92
CA ASN A 119 -43.96 -0.47 12.69
C ASN A 119 -42.96 -1.43 13.37
N PRO A 120 -42.68 -1.31 14.68
CA PRO A 120 -41.56 -1.99 15.34
C PRO A 120 -41.67 -3.52 15.37
N ALA A 121 -42.90 -4.06 15.30
CA ALA A 121 -43.15 -5.50 15.28
C ALA A 121 -43.05 -6.14 13.88
N SER A 122 -42.93 -5.34 12.81
CA SER A 122 -42.90 -5.84 11.44
C SER A 122 -41.59 -6.54 11.10
N PRO A 123 -41.60 -7.65 10.32
CA PRO A 123 -40.37 -8.27 9.84
C PRO A 123 -39.56 -7.35 8.90
N ASN A 124 -40.21 -6.41 8.19
CA ASN A 124 -39.54 -5.54 7.23
C ASN A 124 -38.63 -4.49 7.90
N VAL A 125 -38.66 -4.36 9.24
CA VAL A 125 -37.69 -3.53 9.98
C VAL A 125 -36.25 -4.00 9.73
N VAL A 126 -36.04 -5.31 9.56
CA VAL A 126 -34.72 -5.88 9.21
C VAL A 126 -34.28 -5.44 7.82
N GLU A 127 -35.19 -5.38 6.83
CA GLU A 127 -34.85 -4.88 5.49
C GLU A 127 -34.58 -3.37 5.51
N CYS A 128 -35.29 -2.59 6.32
CA CYS A 128 -34.95 -1.18 6.55
C CYS A 128 -33.55 -1.02 7.14
N LEU A 129 -33.20 -1.84 8.15
CA LEU A 129 -31.87 -1.83 8.76
C LEU A 129 -30.79 -2.16 7.72
N LYS A 130 -30.99 -3.26 6.99
CA LYS A 130 -30.09 -3.72 5.92
C LYS A 130 -29.88 -2.64 4.86
N ALA A 131 -30.93 -1.99 4.39
CA ALA A 131 -30.82 -0.92 3.41
C ALA A 131 -29.97 0.26 3.93
N CYS A 132 -30.18 0.69 5.17
CA CYS A 132 -29.34 1.72 5.81
C CYS A 132 -27.89 1.27 5.99
N VAL A 133 -27.64 0.02 6.42
CA VAL A 133 -26.28 -0.53 6.54
C VAL A 133 -25.57 -0.59 5.19
N LEU A 134 -26.24 -1.04 4.13
CA LEU A 134 -25.68 -1.07 2.76
C LEU A 134 -25.51 0.34 2.15
N ALA A 135 -26.29 1.32 2.60
CA ALA A 135 -26.05 2.73 2.30
C ALA A 135 -24.89 3.34 3.09
N TRP A 136 -24.36 2.61 4.08
CA TRP A 136 -23.44 3.10 5.10
C TRP A 136 -23.97 4.29 5.89
N ASP A 137 -25.27 4.32 6.14
CA ASP A 137 -25.98 5.31 6.95
C ASP A 137 -26.06 4.81 8.40
N LEU A 138 -25.00 5.07 9.16
CA LEU A 138 -24.86 4.59 10.53
C LEU A 138 -25.83 5.30 11.49
N VAL A 139 -26.21 6.55 11.17
CA VAL A 139 -27.13 7.35 11.99
C VAL A 139 -28.50 6.71 12.04
N ASN A 140 -29.12 6.45 10.87
CA ASN A 140 -30.44 5.83 10.85
C ASN A 140 -30.36 4.32 11.12
N ALA A 141 -29.29 3.63 10.72
CA ALA A 141 -29.11 2.22 11.07
C ALA A 141 -29.09 1.99 12.58
N GLN A 142 -28.41 2.85 13.35
CA GLN A 142 -28.40 2.76 14.81
C GLN A 142 -29.80 2.95 15.40
N GLN A 143 -30.58 3.93 14.91
CA GLN A 143 -31.95 4.17 15.38
C GLN A 143 -32.88 2.99 15.07
N ILE A 144 -32.77 2.42 13.87
CA ILE A 144 -33.55 1.26 13.44
C ILE A 144 -33.17 0.05 14.29
N ALA A 145 -31.88 -0.20 14.53
CA ALA A 145 -31.41 -1.31 15.34
C ALA A 145 -31.90 -1.20 16.79
N ALA A 146 -31.87 -0.01 17.40
CA ALA A 146 -32.39 0.24 18.73
C ALA A 146 -33.93 0.05 18.81
N THR A 147 -34.65 0.40 17.73
CA THR A 147 -36.10 0.16 17.61
C THR A 147 -36.40 -1.34 17.48
N LEU A 148 -35.62 -2.06 16.67
CA LEU A 148 -35.75 -3.49 16.46
C LEU A 148 -35.51 -4.28 17.75
N ASP A 149 -34.48 -3.90 18.52
CA ASP A 149 -34.18 -4.51 19.82
C ASP A 149 -35.34 -4.34 20.83
N LYS A 150 -35.90 -3.12 20.92
CA LYS A 150 -37.04 -2.83 21.82
C LYS A 150 -38.36 -3.45 21.35
N GLY A 151 -38.62 -3.45 20.05
CA GLY A 151 -39.87 -3.92 19.46
C GLY A 151 -39.98 -5.44 19.39
N GLN A 152 -38.84 -6.14 19.39
CA GLN A 152 -38.76 -7.58 19.23
C GLN A 152 -37.75 -8.20 20.21
N PRO A 153 -37.92 -7.99 21.53
CA PRO A 153 -36.95 -8.44 22.52
C PRO A 153 -36.85 -9.98 22.51
N GLY A 154 -35.62 -10.51 22.53
CA GLY A 154 -35.36 -11.95 22.58
C GLY A 154 -35.58 -12.72 21.28
N LYS A 155 -36.15 -12.11 20.22
CA LYS A 155 -36.18 -12.72 18.88
C LYS A 155 -34.77 -12.79 18.27
N ASN A 156 -34.61 -13.64 17.25
CA ASN A 156 -33.32 -13.85 16.56
C ASN A 156 -32.17 -14.22 17.53
N ASN A 157 -32.49 -15.03 18.56
CA ASN A 157 -31.57 -15.44 19.62
C ASN A 157 -30.84 -14.29 20.34
N GLY A 158 -31.44 -13.10 20.40
CA GLY A 158 -30.86 -11.91 21.02
C GLY A 158 -29.77 -11.21 20.19
N ARG A 159 -29.64 -11.53 18.89
CA ARG A 159 -28.71 -10.84 17.96
C ARG A 159 -29.08 -9.38 17.72
N ASN A 160 -30.37 -9.04 17.76
CA ASN A 160 -30.84 -7.66 17.55
C ASN A 160 -30.22 -6.68 18.56
N THR A 161 -30.04 -7.11 19.82
CA THR A 161 -29.36 -6.35 20.86
C THR A 161 -27.91 -6.05 20.46
N PHE A 162 -27.21 -7.03 19.92
CA PHE A 162 -25.80 -6.89 19.53
C PHE A 162 -25.63 -6.10 18.23
N TRP A 163 -26.57 -6.21 17.29
CA TRP A 163 -26.64 -5.30 16.14
C TRP A 163 -26.75 -3.85 16.61
N SER A 164 -27.64 -3.57 17.59
CA SER A 164 -27.79 -2.23 18.17
C SER A 164 -26.51 -1.76 18.86
N ILE A 165 -25.87 -2.60 19.66
CA ILE A 165 -24.61 -2.28 20.35
C ILE A 165 -23.50 -1.99 19.33
N THR A 166 -23.27 -2.89 18.38
CA THR A 166 -22.23 -2.75 17.34
C THR A 166 -22.44 -1.50 16.50
N LEU A 167 -23.67 -1.20 16.07
CA LEU A 167 -23.97 0.02 15.30
C LEU A 167 -23.84 1.29 16.14
N THR A 168 -24.16 1.24 17.43
CA THR A 168 -23.93 2.36 18.36
C THR A 168 -22.44 2.64 18.50
N HIS A 169 -21.62 1.59 18.62
CA HIS A 169 -20.17 1.73 18.68
C HIS A 169 -19.59 2.22 17.34
N LEU A 170 -19.95 1.62 16.21
CA LEU A 170 -19.53 2.05 14.88
C LEU A 170 -19.87 3.52 14.61
N LEU A 171 -21.07 3.96 15.00
CA LEU A 171 -21.45 5.36 14.88
C LEU A 171 -20.55 6.24 15.76
N SER A 172 -20.25 5.84 17.00
CA SER A 172 -19.42 6.63 17.92
C SER A 172 -18.01 6.94 17.40
N ILE A 173 -17.44 6.05 16.57
CA ILE A 173 -16.11 6.21 15.95
C ILE A 173 -16.19 6.74 14.51
N SER A 174 -17.39 6.93 13.97
CA SER A 174 -17.61 7.40 12.61
C SER A 174 -17.61 8.94 12.53
N PRO A 175 -17.15 9.54 11.42
CA PRO A 175 -17.34 10.96 11.16
C PRO A 175 -18.82 11.37 11.04
N GLN A 176 -19.75 10.42 10.85
CA GLN A 176 -21.19 10.70 10.81
C GLN A 176 -21.77 11.07 12.19
N CYS A 177 -21.07 10.76 13.28
CA CYS A 177 -21.52 11.12 14.61
C CYS A 177 -21.12 12.55 14.97
N PRO A 178 -22.07 13.40 15.41
CA PRO A 178 -21.75 14.71 15.97
C PRO A 178 -20.72 14.60 17.10
N GLU A 179 -19.75 15.53 17.14
CA GLU A 179 -18.60 15.46 18.05
C GLU A 179 -19.03 15.36 19.53
N ASN A 180 -20.06 16.11 19.91
CA ASN A 180 -20.64 16.11 21.25
C ASN A 180 -21.34 14.78 21.63
N MET A 181 -21.71 13.96 20.64
CA MET A 181 -22.42 12.69 20.84
C MET A 181 -21.50 11.47 20.79
N LYS A 182 -20.28 11.59 20.25
CA LYS A 182 -19.32 10.47 20.12
C LYS A 182 -19.05 9.80 21.46
N VAL A 183 -18.71 10.61 22.47
CA VAL A 183 -18.44 10.13 23.84
C VAL A 183 -19.68 9.46 24.45
N MET A 184 -20.87 10.02 24.21
CA MET A 184 -22.12 9.46 24.74
C MET A 184 -22.41 8.08 24.15
N PHE A 185 -22.34 7.94 22.82
CA PHE A 185 -22.60 6.65 22.16
C PHE A 185 -21.53 5.61 22.49
N GLY A 186 -20.26 6.00 22.55
CA GLY A 186 -19.18 5.09 22.97
C GLY A 186 -19.37 4.61 24.42
N LYS A 187 -19.77 5.50 25.33
CA LYS A 187 -20.11 5.13 26.72
C LYS A 187 -21.34 4.23 26.77
N LEU A 188 -22.37 4.51 25.97
CA LEU A 188 -23.60 3.72 25.93
C LEU A 188 -23.32 2.28 25.47
N SER A 189 -22.60 2.09 24.36
CA SER A 189 -22.26 0.74 23.87
C SER A 189 -21.43 -0.02 24.90
N ARG A 190 -20.46 0.64 25.55
CA ARG A 190 -19.66 0.04 26.62
C ARG A 190 -20.53 -0.38 27.80
N MET A 191 -21.40 0.50 28.31
CA MET A 191 -22.28 0.19 29.45
C MET A 191 -23.25 -0.96 29.14
N GLN A 192 -23.75 -1.05 27.91
CA GLN A 192 -24.63 -2.15 27.49
C GLN A 192 -23.88 -3.49 27.50
N LEU A 193 -22.62 -3.52 27.05
CA LEU A 193 -21.79 -4.72 27.08
C LEU A 193 -21.35 -5.07 28.51
N GLU A 194 -20.99 -4.09 29.34
CA GLU A 194 -20.70 -4.30 30.76
C GLU A 194 -21.89 -4.92 31.49
N LYS A 195 -23.11 -4.43 31.23
CA LYS A 195 -24.33 -5.03 31.79
C LYS A 195 -24.51 -6.48 31.34
N ALA A 196 -24.29 -6.78 30.06
CA ALA A 196 -24.36 -8.15 29.55
C ALA A 196 -23.27 -9.05 30.17
N ALA A 197 -22.06 -8.53 30.36
CA ALA A 197 -20.98 -9.21 31.05
C ALA A 197 -21.38 -9.57 32.49
N THR A 198 -21.88 -8.61 33.27
CA THR A 198 -22.36 -8.84 34.65
C THR A 198 -23.46 -9.91 34.72
N ILE A 199 -24.40 -9.91 33.77
CA ILE A 199 -25.46 -10.94 33.71
C ILE A 199 -24.87 -12.33 33.44
N THR A 200 -23.77 -12.42 32.70
CA THR A 200 -23.10 -13.69 32.40
C THR A 200 -22.39 -14.25 33.61
N THR A 201 -21.81 -13.37 34.44
CA THR A 201 -21.05 -13.75 35.63
C THR A 201 -21.92 -14.03 36.84
N ASP A 202 -23.09 -13.38 36.94
CA ASP A 202 -24.03 -13.58 38.05
C ASP A 202 -25.21 -14.46 37.61
N ALA A 203 -25.22 -15.72 38.04
CA ALA A 203 -26.29 -16.67 37.74
C ALA A 203 -27.67 -16.24 38.29
N LYS A 204 -27.75 -15.26 39.20
CA LYS A 204 -29.00 -14.70 39.74
C LYS A 204 -29.51 -13.51 38.92
N ALA A 205 -28.68 -12.95 38.04
CA ALA A 205 -29.05 -11.79 37.23
C ALA A 205 -30.02 -12.20 36.11
N THR A 206 -31.07 -11.42 35.93
CA THR A 206 -32.07 -11.65 34.88
C THR A 206 -31.76 -10.82 33.64
N GLY A 207 -31.87 -11.44 32.46
CA GLY A 207 -31.67 -10.78 31.17
C GLY A 207 -30.78 -11.57 30.23
N ARG A 208 -30.26 -10.89 29.21
CA ARG A 208 -29.42 -11.49 28.17
C ARG A 208 -27.95 -11.19 28.47
N GLY A 209 -27.22 -12.19 28.96
CA GLY A 209 -25.76 -12.17 29.09
C GLY A 209 -25.03 -12.52 27.79
N LEU A 210 -23.71 -12.40 27.76
CA LEU A 210 -22.81 -12.86 26.69
C LEU A 210 -22.85 -14.39 26.57
N ARG A 211 -23.01 -14.92 25.37
CA ARG A 211 -23.16 -16.37 25.11
C ARG A 211 -22.13 -16.88 24.12
N GLU A 212 -21.98 -16.16 23.02
CA GLU A 212 -21.10 -16.55 21.91
C GLU A 212 -19.72 -15.92 22.05
N GLU A 213 -18.70 -16.56 21.46
CA GLU A 213 -17.31 -16.06 21.48
C GLU A 213 -17.21 -14.63 20.92
N GLU A 214 -17.88 -14.34 19.80
CA GLU A 214 -17.86 -13.01 19.17
C GLU A 214 -18.46 -11.89 20.03
N GLU A 215 -19.35 -12.23 20.95
CA GLU A 215 -19.97 -11.26 21.86
C GLU A 215 -19.03 -10.90 22.99
N ILE A 216 -18.26 -11.88 23.46
CA ILE A 216 -17.18 -11.70 24.43
C ILE A 216 -16.05 -10.90 23.77
N ASN A 217 -15.65 -11.25 22.54
CA ASN A 217 -14.65 -10.50 21.78
C ASN A 217 -15.08 -9.04 21.57
N LEU A 218 -16.34 -8.79 21.20
CA LEU A 218 -16.88 -7.45 21.08
C LEU A 218 -16.85 -6.68 22.41
N TYR A 219 -17.18 -7.32 23.53
CA TYR A 219 -17.08 -6.72 24.86
C TYR A 219 -15.67 -6.21 25.12
N TYR A 220 -14.66 -7.06 24.95
CA TYR A 220 -13.27 -6.67 25.21
C TYR A 220 -12.76 -5.60 24.24
N HIS A 221 -13.15 -5.67 22.96
CA HIS A 221 -12.77 -4.66 21.97
C HIS A 221 -13.34 -3.27 22.33
N VAL A 222 -14.60 -3.19 22.78
CA VAL A 222 -15.25 -1.92 23.13
C VAL A 222 -14.89 -1.42 24.53
N ALA A 223 -14.73 -2.32 25.50
CA ALA A 223 -14.41 -1.96 26.87
C ALA A 223 -12.92 -1.60 27.06
N GLY A 224 -12.06 -2.07 26.15
CA GLY A 224 -10.65 -1.73 26.08
C GLY A 224 -9.82 -2.29 27.24
N LYS A 225 -8.65 -1.68 27.46
CA LYS A 225 -7.60 -2.15 28.39
C LYS A 225 -8.09 -2.48 29.80
N GLU A 226 -8.98 -1.66 30.37
CA GLU A 226 -9.47 -1.86 31.74
C GLU A 226 -10.23 -3.18 31.92
N ALA A 227 -10.95 -3.65 30.88
CA ALA A 227 -11.68 -4.91 30.94
C ALA A 227 -10.72 -6.10 30.95
N TYR A 228 -9.66 -6.05 30.15
CA TYR A 228 -8.62 -7.09 30.15
C TYR A 228 -7.97 -7.21 31.53
N LEU A 229 -7.57 -6.10 32.15
CA LEU A 229 -6.96 -6.10 33.49
C LEU A 229 -7.89 -6.68 34.56
N LYS A 230 -9.17 -6.29 34.56
CA LYS A 230 -10.17 -6.82 35.50
C LYS A 230 -10.44 -8.32 35.29
N SER A 231 -10.33 -8.82 34.06
CA SER A 231 -10.58 -10.23 33.76
C SER A 231 -9.55 -11.17 34.36
N LEU A 232 -8.33 -10.70 34.59
CA LEU A 232 -7.20 -11.51 35.04
C LEU A 232 -7.17 -11.72 36.55
N THR A 233 -7.90 -10.90 37.32
CA THR A 233 -8.06 -11.05 38.77
C THR A 233 -9.33 -11.81 39.18
N ALA A 234 -10.21 -12.11 38.22
CA ALA A 234 -11.50 -12.75 38.45
C ALA A 234 -11.46 -14.25 38.11
N GLU A 235 -10.87 -15.06 39.00
CA GLU A 235 -10.84 -16.52 38.85
C GLU A 235 -12.26 -17.12 38.74
N GLY A 236 -12.43 -18.10 37.84
CA GLY A 236 -13.73 -18.76 37.62
C GLY A 236 -14.76 -17.92 36.87
N ASN A 237 -14.39 -16.72 36.40
CA ASN A 237 -15.26 -15.89 35.58
C ASN A 237 -15.43 -16.52 34.17
N PRO A 238 -16.65 -16.91 33.75
CA PRO A 238 -16.87 -17.57 32.46
C PRO A 238 -16.45 -16.74 31.26
N ILE A 239 -16.40 -15.40 31.37
CA ILE A 239 -15.94 -14.50 30.30
C ILE A 239 -14.49 -14.05 30.48
N GLY A 240 -13.78 -14.55 31.48
CA GLY A 240 -12.38 -14.22 31.75
C GLY A 240 -11.44 -14.77 30.67
N VAL A 241 -10.35 -14.06 30.38
CA VAL A 241 -9.39 -14.41 29.31
C VAL A 241 -8.88 -15.85 29.44
N LEU A 242 -8.46 -16.25 30.63
CA LEU A 242 -7.92 -17.60 30.87
C LEU A 242 -8.99 -18.69 30.84
N GLU A 243 -10.24 -18.39 31.24
CA GLU A 243 -11.36 -19.34 31.14
C GLU A 243 -11.79 -19.56 29.68
N GLN A 244 -11.82 -18.48 28.88
CA GLN A 244 -12.03 -18.58 27.43
C GLN A 244 -10.90 -19.38 26.77
N PHE A 245 -9.66 -19.13 27.17
CA PHE A 245 -8.52 -19.91 26.72
C PHE A 245 -8.65 -21.40 27.09
N LYS A 246 -9.13 -21.73 28.30
CA LYS A 246 -9.36 -23.12 28.72
C LYS A 246 -10.33 -23.87 27.79
N GLN A 247 -11.30 -23.16 27.20
CA GLN A 247 -12.26 -23.69 26.21
C GLN A 247 -11.69 -23.81 24.79
N GLY A 248 -10.42 -23.48 24.55
CA GLY A 248 -9.78 -23.54 23.22
C GLY A 248 -9.77 -22.21 22.47
N ARG A 249 -10.34 -21.14 23.03
CA ARG A 249 -10.46 -19.83 22.37
C ARG A 249 -9.21 -18.98 22.63
N LYS A 250 -8.35 -18.85 21.62
CA LYS A 250 -7.01 -18.21 21.77
C LYS A 250 -6.99 -16.71 21.53
N HIS A 251 -7.98 -16.18 20.79
CA HIS A 251 -7.95 -14.80 20.31
C HIS A 251 -7.85 -13.77 21.45
N LEU A 252 -8.68 -13.92 22.48
CA LEU A 252 -8.68 -13.03 23.65
C LEU A 252 -7.38 -13.05 24.44
N LEU A 253 -6.74 -14.22 24.55
CA LEU A 253 -5.43 -14.33 25.19
C LEU A 253 -4.40 -13.50 24.42
N GLN A 254 -4.35 -13.63 23.10
CA GLN A 254 -3.41 -12.87 22.27
C GLN A 254 -3.64 -11.36 22.37
N GLN A 255 -4.90 -10.90 22.27
CA GLN A 255 -5.24 -9.48 22.40
C GLN A 255 -4.96 -8.93 23.81
N SER A 256 -5.18 -9.73 24.85
CA SER A 256 -4.84 -9.35 26.22
C SER A 256 -3.34 -9.14 26.39
N LEU A 257 -2.52 -10.06 25.85
CA LEU A 257 -1.07 -9.99 25.94
C LEU A 257 -0.50 -8.81 25.16
N GLU A 258 -1.05 -8.51 23.97
CA GLU A 258 -0.78 -7.28 23.21
C GLU A 258 -1.04 -6.03 24.05
N THR A 259 -2.23 -5.94 24.63
CA THR A 259 -2.64 -4.78 25.42
C THR A 259 -1.78 -4.59 26.69
N LEU A 260 -1.38 -5.69 27.33
CA LEU A 260 -0.52 -5.67 28.52
C LEU A 260 0.94 -5.33 28.18
N GLU A 261 1.44 -5.79 27.03
CA GLU A 261 2.76 -5.43 26.52
C GLU A 261 2.83 -3.92 26.25
N GLU A 262 1.83 -3.36 25.56
CA GLU A 262 1.73 -1.90 25.33
C GLU A 262 1.61 -1.11 26.63
N ALA A 263 0.99 -1.70 27.66
CA ALA A 263 0.87 -1.13 28.99
C ALA A 263 2.18 -1.13 29.79
N GLY A 264 3.16 -1.94 29.40
CA GLY A 264 4.35 -2.22 30.20
C GLY A 264 4.07 -2.99 31.50
N ASP A 265 2.93 -3.68 31.61
CA ASP A 265 2.56 -4.46 32.81
C ASP A 265 3.18 -5.87 32.74
N TRP A 266 4.49 -5.92 32.89
CA TRP A 266 5.28 -7.15 32.71
C TRP A 266 4.98 -8.24 33.74
N GLU A 267 4.55 -7.87 34.95
CA GLU A 267 4.16 -8.82 36.00
C GLU A 267 2.91 -9.61 35.59
N THR A 268 1.91 -8.91 35.06
CA THR A 268 0.68 -9.53 34.57
C THR A 268 0.93 -10.34 33.29
N VAL A 269 1.79 -9.86 32.38
CA VAL A 269 2.24 -10.64 31.21
C VAL A 269 2.88 -11.96 31.66
N TYR A 270 3.84 -11.90 32.59
CA TYR A 270 4.56 -13.07 33.10
C TYR A 270 3.60 -14.11 33.69
N SER A 271 2.73 -13.69 34.61
CA SER A 271 1.78 -14.59 35.27
C SER A 271 0.76 -15.19 34.31
N THR A 272 0.28 -14.40 33.33
CA THR A 272 -0.67 -14.87 32.31
C THR A 272 -0.04 -15.91 31.38
N CYS A 273 1.17 -15.64 30.87
CA CYS A 273 1.93 -16.59 30.05
C CYS A 273 2.22 -17.88 30.82
N ARG A 274 2.67 -17.77 32.07
CA ARG A 274 2.94 -18.92 32.95
C ARG A 274 1.71 -19.80 33.10
N GLN A 275 0.55 -19.22 33.41
CA GLN A 275 -0.70 -19.96 33.59
C GLN A 275 -1.15 -20.64 32.29
N ALA A 276 -1.06 -19.95 31.15
CA ALA A 276 -1.44 -20.50 29.86
C ALA A 276 -0.53 -21.68 29.44
N LEU A 277 0.79 -21.56 29.63
CA LEU A 277 1.79 -22.57 29.28
C LEU A 277 1.84 -23.76 30.26
N SER A 278 1.41 -23.56 31.51
CA SER A 278 1.39 -24.62 32.53
C SER A 278 0.13 -25.49 32.48
N LYS A 279 -0.78 -25.26 31.53
CA LYS A 279 -1.98 -26.08 31.35
C LYS A 279 -1.60 -27.48 30.89
N ASP A 280 -2.13 -28.50 31.55
CA ASP A 280 -2.01 -29.89 31.11
C ASP A 280 -3.19 -30.31 30.22
N ASP A 281 -2.96 -31.32 29.39
CA ASP A 281 -3.96 -32.03 28.61
C ASP A 281 -4.67 -33.11 29.45
N GLU A 282 -5.63 -33.82 28.85
CA GLU A 282 -6.41 -34.87 29.53
C GLU A 282 -5.54 -36.04 30.04
N ASN A 283 -4.30 -36.17 29.55
CA ASN A 283 -3.36 -37.23 29.94
C ASN A 283 -2.31 -36.74 30.95
N GLY A 284 -2.44 -35.53 31.49
CA GLY A 284 -1.47 -34.94 32.40
C GLY A 284 -0.14 -34.55 31.73
N LYS A 285 -0.13 -34.40 30.41
CA LYS A 285 1.02 -33.89 29.63
C LYS A 285 0.83 -32.40 29.36
N PRO A 286 1.90 -31.63 29.10
CA PRO A 286 1.75 -30.21 28.82
C PRO A 286 0.92 -29.96 27.56
N SER A 287 -0.05 -29.05 27.65
CA SER A 287 -0.96 -28.70 26.57
C SER A 287 -0.27 -27.80 25.54
N PHE A 288 -0.38 -28.17 24.26
CA PHE A 288 0.13 -27.35 23.15
C PHE A 288 -0.81 -26.21 22.74
N LEU A 289 -1.88 -25.98 23.51
CA LEU A 289 -2.86 -24.93 23.21
C LEU A 289 -2.25 -23.52 23.29
N ALA A 290 -1.40 -23.26 24.27
CA ALA A 290 -0.67 -21.98 24.45
C ALA A 290 0.70 -21.98 23.78
N PHE A 291 1.08 -23.06 23.10
CA PHE A 291 2.44 -23.27 22.64
C PHE A 291 2.71 -22.54 21.31
N ASP A 292 2.74 -21.22 21.41
CA ASP A 292 2.98 -20.25 20.35
C ASP A 292 4.27 -19.47 20.66
N MET A 293 5.07 -19.17 19.63
CA MET A 293 6.35 -18.47 19.83
C MET A 293 6.19 -17.07 20.39
N ARG A 294 5.08 -16.37 20.10
CA ARG A 294 4.80 -15.06 20.69
C ARG A 294 4.64 -15.16 22.20
N ILE A 295 3.91 -16.16 22.68
CA ILE A 295 3.68 -16.37 24.12
C ILE A 295 5.00 -16.70 24.81
N TRP A 296 5.85 -17.56 24.21
CA TRP A 296 7.18 -17.85 24.74
C TRP A 296 8.09 -16.63 24.78
N LYS A 297 8.18 -15.86 23.69
CA LYS A 297 8.96 -14.61 23.64
C LYS A 297 8.50 -13.63 24.73
N LEU A 298 7.19 -13.46 24.92
CA LEU A 298 6.63 -12.62 25.97
C LEU A 298 6.92 -13.16 27.38
N PHE A 299 6.85 -14.48 27.58
CA PHE A 299 7.14 -15.09 28.88
C PHE A 299 8.60 -14.87 29.29
N VAL A 300 9.53 -15.12 28.37
CA VAL A 300 10.97 -14.89 28.59
C VAL A 300 11.26 -13.40 28.77
N LYS A 301 10.72 -12.53 27.91
CA LYS A 301 10.90 -11.08 28.01
C LYS A 301 10.39 -10.52 29.34
N SER A 302 9.20 -10.93 29.77
CA SER A 302 8.63 -10.49 31.05
C SER A 302 9.38 -11.03 32.26
N ALA A 303 9.96 -12.24 32.18
CA ALA A 303 10.85 -12.78 33.23
C ALA A 303 12.06 -11.86 33.47
N GLY A 304 12.64 -11.31 32.39
CA GLY A 304 13.73 -10.31 32.45
C GLY A 304 13.35 -8.98 33.10
N MET A 305 12.06 -8.72 33.33
CA MET A 305 11.56 -7.49 33.95
C MET A 305 11.08 -7.71 35.40
N LYS A 306 11.22 -8.93 35.94
CA LYS A 306 10.84 -9.27 37.32
C LYS A 306 11.88 -8.75 38.31
N GLY A 307 11.45 -8.49 39.56
CA GLY A 307 12.36 -8.06 40.62
C GLY A 307 13.42 -9.10 40.98
N ASP A 308 13.04 -10.38 40.99
CA ASP A 308 13.96 -11.52 41.09
C ASP A 308 14.05 -12.23 39.74
N VAL A 309 15.01 -11.79 38.93
CA VAL A 309 15.20 -12.28 37.55
C VAL A 309 15.65 -13.74 37.55
N GLU A 310 16.54 -14.15 38.45
CA GLU A 310 17.08 -15.51 38.46
C GLU A 310 16.01 -16.55 38.81
N ALA A 311 15.18 -16.27 39.82
CA ALA A 311 14.05 -17.13 40.16
C ALA A 311 13.03 -17.21 39.01
N ALA A 312 12.72 -16.09 38.36
CA ALA A 312 11.80 -16.06 37.23
C ALA A 312 12.31 -16.89 36.03
N PHE A 313 13.58 -16.77 35.67
CA PHE A 313 14.17 -17.58 34.60
C PHE A 313 14.26 -19.07 34.94
N THR A 314 14.49 -19.41 36.21
CA THR A 314 14.44 -20.80 36.69
C THR A 314 13.04 -21.40 36.48
N GLU A 315 12.00 -20.65 36.82
CA GLU A 315 10.61 -21.07 36.60
C GLU A 315 10.28 -21.20 35.11
N VAL A 316 10.74 -20.27 34.25
CA VAL A 316 10.59 -20.41 32.79
C VAL A 316 11.25 -21.69 32.29
N GLN A 317 12.45 -22.01 32.76
CA GLN A 317 13.16 -23.23 32.41
C GLN A 317 12.38 -24.48 32.86
N GLU A 318 11.83 -24.50 34.07
CA GLU A 318 11.01 -25.61 34.57
C GLU A 318 9.77 -25.86 33.70
N VAL A 319 9.05 -24.79 33.32
CA VAL A 319 7.89 -24.88 32.43
C VAL A 319 8.31 -25.44 31.07
N LEU A 320 9.40 -24.92 30.47
CA LEU A 320 9.89 -25.39 29.18
C LEU A 320 10.37 -26.85 29.22
N GLN A 321 10.99 -27.27 30.33
CA GLN A 321 11.50 -28.63 30.48
C GLN A 321 10.38 -29.69 30.42
N LYS A 322 9.16 -29.35 30.85
CA LYS A 322 7.98 -30.22 30.67
C LYS A 322 7.72 -30.49 29.19
N PHE A 323 7.79 -29.49 28.34
CA PHE A 323 7.63 -29.65 26.88
C PHE A 323 8.80 -30.41 26.25
N VAL A 324 10.04 -30.14 26.68
CA VAL A 324 11.24 -30.86 26.21
C VAL A 324 11.12 -32.36 26.50
N SER A 325 10.60 -32.75 27.68
CA SER A 325 10.45 -34.15 28.07
C SER A 325 9.56 -34.97 27.13
N VAL A 326 8.60 -34.32 26.47
CA VAL A 326 7.68 -34.96 25.50
C VAL A 326 8.04 -34.68 24.05
N GLN A 327 9.11 -33.92 23.78
CA GLN A 327 9.48 -33.43 22.45
C GLN A 327 9.56 -34.55 21.40
N GLN A 328 10.07 -35.72 21.75
CA GLN A 328 10.24 -36.80 20.76
C GLN A 328 8.92 -37.37 20.23
N ALA A 329 7.85 -37.29 21.02
CA ALA A 329 6.55 -37.88 20.71
C ALA A 329 5.58 -36.92 20.00
N VAL A 330 5.95 -35.66 19.80
CA VAL A 330 5.05 -34.64 19.21
C VAL A 330 5.32 -34.40 17.72
N ALA A 331 4.37 -33.74 17.06
CA ALA A 331 4.49 -33.38 15.65
C ALA A 331 5.73 -32.49 15.39
N PRO A 332 6.34 -32.55 14.18
CA PRO A 332 7.53 -31.78 13.83
C PRO A 332 7.44 -30.27 14.11
N MET A 333 6.26 -29.67 13.89
CA MET A 333 6.01 -28.24 14.18
C MET A 333 6.28 -27.90 15.65
N TYR A 334 5.82 -28.73 16.58
CA TYR A 334 6.05 -28.51 18.00
C TYR A 334 7.49 -28.77 18.40
N LYS A 335 8.16 -29.76 17.79
CA LYS A 335 9.61 -29.99 17.99
C LYS A 335 10.43 -28.75 17.66
N LYS A 336 10.12 -28.10 16.54
CA LYS A 336 10.74 -26.83 16.12
C LYS A 336 10.46 -25.71 17.11
N ASN A 337 9.20 -25.47 17.49
CA ASN A 337 8.85 -24.41 18.44
C ASN A 337 9.49 -24.63 19.83
N ILE A 338 9.65 -25.89 20.29
CA ILE A 338 10.42 -26.21 21.51
C ILE A 338 11.89 -25.79 21.35
N GLY A 339 12.50 -26.11 20.19
CA GLY A 339 13.87 -25.68 19.89
C GLY A 339 14.02 -24.14 19.85
N LEU A 340 13.05 -23.43 19.29
CA LEU A 340 13.04 -21.97 19.28
C LEU A 340 12.85 -21.37 20.69
N ALA A 341 11.99 -21.95 21.52
CA ALA A 341 11.83 -21.52 22.91
C ALA A 341 13.11 -21.76 23.74
N LEU A 342 13.83 -22.86 23.48
CA LEU A 342 15.15 -23.11 24.08
C LEU A 342 16.20 -22.08 23.64
N LEU A 343 16.18 -21.67 22.36
CA LEU A 343 17.03 -20.59 21.86
C LEU A 343 16.69 -19.25 22.53
N GLU A 344 15.41 -18.88 22.58
CA GLU A 344 14.95 -17.66 23.25
C GLU A 344 15.42 -17.61 24.70
N LEU A 345 15.22 -18.71 25.45
CA LEU A 345 15.67 -18.83 26.83
C LEU A 345 17.19 -18.68 26.93
N ALA A 346 17.97 -19.35 26.07
CA ALA A 346 19.43 -19.31 26.10
C ALA A 346 20.00 -17.91 25.81
N PHE A 347 19.35 -17.13 24.95
CA PHE A 347 19.79 -15.79 24.58
C PHE A 347 19.39 -14.71 25.60
N CYS A 348 18.27 -14.89 26.30
CA CYS A 348 17.77 -13.92 27.27
C CYS A 348 18.16 -14.24 28.72
N SER A 349 18.64 -15.45 29.02
CA SER A 349 19.02 -15.84 30.39
C SER A 349 20.14 -14.96 30.95
N PRO A 350 20.07 -14.58 32.25
CA PRO A 350 21.17 -13.94 32.96
C PRO A 350 22.46 -14.75 32.87
N THR A 351 23.60 -14.06 32.75
CA THR A 351 24.93 -14.70 32.65
C THR A 351 25.25 -15.62 33.84
N SER A 352 24.69 -15.34 35.02
CA SER A 352 24.83 -16.17 36.23
C SER A 352 24.18 -17.55 36.12
N LEU A 353 23.11 -17.67 35.33
CA LEU A 353 22.41 -18.95 35.08
C LEU A 353 23.00 -19.71 33.90
N LEU A 354 23.82 -19.07 33.08
CA LEU A 354 24.48 -19.71 31.95
C LEU A 354 25.74 -20.47 32.43
N PRO A 355 26.04 -21.64 31.82
CA PRO A 355 27.29 -22.34 32.11
C PRO A 355 28.51 -21.42 31.90
N PRO A 356 29.43 -21.31 32.88
CA PRO A 356 30.57 -20.42 32.78
C PRO A 356 31.47 -20.81 31.60
N ARG A 357 31.86 -19.83 30.79
CA ARG A 357 32.80 -20.05 29.69
C ARG A 357 34.22 -20.11 30.24
N LEU A 358 34.69 -21.32 30.54
CA LEU A 358 36.03 -21.57 31.06
C LEU A 358 37.13 -21.42 29.99
N ASP A 359 36.80 -21.56 28.71
CA ASP A 359 37.74 -21.57 27.60
C ASP A 359 37.22 -20.71 26.41
N PRO A 360 37.90 -19.62 26.05
CA PRO A 360 37.54 -18.79 24.89
C PRO A 360 37.62 -19.52 23.53
N SER A 361 38.32 -20.65 23.45
CA SER A 361 38.39 -21.47 22.22
C SER A 361 37.19 -22.41 22.05
N LYS A 362 36.31 -22.52 23.06
CA LYS A 362 35.09 -23.33 23.04
C LYS A 362 33.86 -22.46 22.72
N PRO A 363 32.81 -23.04 22.10
CA PRO A 363 31.58 -22.31 21.82
C PRO A 363 30.91 -21.90 23.13
N SER A 364 30.29 -20.71 23.14
CA SER A 364 29.42 -20.32 24.25
C SER A 364 28.15 -21.18 24.26
N TYR A 365 27.43 -21.21 25.39
CA TYR A 365 26.16 -21.92 25.48
C TYR A 365 25.16 -21.49 24.39
N ARG A 366 25.11 -20.19 24.07
CA ARG A 366 24.27 -19.64 23.00
C ARG A 366 24.63 -20.23 21.63
N VAL A 367 25.92 -20.30 21.31
CA VAL A 367 26.40 -20.91 20.06
C VAL A 367 26.12 -22.42 20.01
N ILE A 368 26.26 -23.12 21.13
CA ILE A 368 25.90 -24.55 21.24
C ILE A 368 24.41 -24.76 20.92
N GLN A 369 23.53 -23.97 21.54
CA GLN A 369 22.09 -24.08 21.29
C GLN A 369 21.73 -23.76 19.84
N LEU A 370 22.39 -22.78 19.21
CA LEU A 370 22.23 -22.51 17.76
C LEU A 370 22.59 -23.74 16.92
N TYR A 371 23.74 -24.37 17.16
CA TYR A 371 24.12 -25.57 16.42
C TYR A 371 23.14 -26.72 16.60
N LEU A 372 22.64 -26.93 17.83
CA LEU A 372 21.64 -27.97 18.10
C LEU A 372 20.35 -27.73 17.31
N PHE A 373 19.84 -26.49 17.33
CA PHE A 373 18.64 -26.12 16.59
C PHE A 373 18.83 -26.29 15.07
N ILE A 374 19.94 -25.78 14.53
CA ILE A 374 20.24 -25.88 13.09
C ILE A 374 20.39 -27.35 12.70
N LYS A 375 21.10 -28.17 13.49
CA LYS A 375 21.27 -29.60 13.20
C LYS A 375 19.95 -30.36 13.15
N GLN A 376 19.02 -30.03 14.05
CA GLN A 376 17.69 -30.64 14.12
C GLN A 376 16.80 -30.23 12.94
N ASN A 377 16.94 -29.00 12.45
CA ASN A 377 16.09 -28.42 11.40
C ASN A 377 16.84 -28.19 10.07
N LEU A 378 18.02 -28.78 9.88
CA LEU A 378 18.95 -28.41 8.80
C LEU A 378 18.32 -28.37 7.41
N LEU A 379 17.48 -29.34 7.10
CA LEU A 379 16.85 -29.49 5.78
C LEU A 379 15.56 -28.65 5.62
N GLN A 380 15.10 -27.99 6.68
CA GLN A 380 13.91 -27.15 6.60
C GLN A 380 14.25 -25.79 5.98
N ARG A 381 13.37 -25.33 5.09
CA ARG A 381 13.50 -24.03 4.40
C ARG A 381 13.63 -22.83 5.35
N ALA A 382 12.95 -22.87 6.49
CA ALA A 382 12.84 -21.73 7.41
C ALA A 382 14.06 -21.54 8.31
N THR A 383 14.98 -22.50 8.38
CA THR A 383 16.03 -22.56 9.43
C THR A 383 16.90 -21.31 9.49
N PHE A 384 17.22 -20.68 8.36
CA PHE A 384 17.93 -19.40 8.36
C PHE A 384 17.10 -18.27 8.98
N ASP A 385 15.85 -18.10 8.54
CA ASP A 385 14.96 -17.05 9.04
C ASP A 385 14.59 -17.25 10.51
N ASP A 386 14.51 -18.50 10.95
CA ASP A 386 14.26 -18.89 12.34
C ASP A 386 15.38 -18.44 13.29
N VAL A 387 16.64 -18.39 12.81
CA VAL A 387 17.81 -18.14 13.68
C VAL A 387 18.56 -16.84 13.44
N LYS A 388 18.35 -16.16 12.31
CA LYS A 388 19.11 -14.94 11.97
C LYS A 388 19.01 -13.83 13.03
N GLU A 389 17.84 -13.67 13.68
CA GLU A 389 17.64 -12.70 14.76
C GLU A 389 18.51 -13.00 15.99
N TYR A 390 18.73 -14.28 16.31
CA TYR A 390 19.63 -14.70 17.39
C TYR A 390 21.10 -14.51 16.99
N VAL A 391 21.45 -14.79 15.73
CA VAL A 391 22.81 -14.55 15.21
C VAL A 391 23.20 -13.06 15.33
N SER A 392 22.27 -12.13 15.11
CA SER A 392 22.54 -10.68 15.32
C SER A 392 22.79 -10.29 16.78
N GLN A 393 22.44 -11.12 17.76
CA GLN A 393 22.66 -10.86 19.19
C GLN A 393 23.98 -11.44 19.71
N LEU A 394 24.70 -12.19 18.89
CA LEU A 394 26.01 -12.72 19.24
C LEU A 394 27.06 -11.60 19.33
N THR A 395 28.04 -11.77 20.22
CA THR A 395 29.27 -10.96 20.15
C THR A 395 30.02 -11.27 18.87
N PHE A 396 30.90 -10.38 18.41
CA PHE A 396 31.72 -10.63 17.22
C PHE A 396 32.52 -11.94 17.34
N GLU A 397 33.07 -12.22 18.52
CA GLU A 397 33.84 -13.45 18.80
C GLU A 397 33.00 -14.72 18.70
N GLU A 398 31.77 -14.68 19.21
CA GLU A 398 30.83 -15.80 19.07
C GLU A 398 30.36 -15.96 17.62
N ALA A 399 30.06 -14.87 16.92
CA ALA A 399 29.59 -14.89 15.54
C ALA A 399 30.68 -15.41 14.57
N LYS A 400 31.93 -14.96 14.77
CA LYS A 400 33.10 -15.45 14.04
C LYS A 400 33.29 -16.95 14.30
N TYR A 401 33.31 -17.37 15.57
CA TYR A 401 33.41 -18.78 15.94
C TYR A 401 32.29 -19.62 15.31
N PHE A 402 31.05 -19.13 15.38
CA PHE A 402 29.85 -19.79 14.84
C PHE A 402 29.99 -20.06 13.33
N VAL A 403 30.38 -19.05 12.56
CA VAL A 403 30.47 -19.20 11.10
C VAL A 403 31.68 -20.03 10.68
N GLU A 404 32.84 -19.86 11.32
CA GLU A 404 34.06 -20.60 10.98
C GLU A 404 33.96 -22.10 11.31
N ASN A 405 33.11 -22.50 12.25
CA ASN A 405 32.95 -23.89 12.69
C ASN A 405 31.61 -24.52 12.32
N LEU A 406 30.73 -23.82 11.59
CA LEU A 406 29.39 -24.28 11.23
C LEU A 406 29.42 -25.61 10.48
N SER A 407 30.23 -25.67 9.42
CA SER A 407 30.39 -26.84 8.56
C SER A 407 30.82 -28.08 9.35
N ASN A 408 31.84 -27.96 10.20
CA ASN A 408 32.38 -29.07 10.98
C ASN A 408 31.40 -29.54 12.08
N THR A 409 30.66 -28.62 12.70
CA THR A 409 29.84 -28.93 13.87
C THR A 409 28.46 -29.49 13.50
N VAL A 410 27.83 -28.94 12.46
CA VAL A 410 26.44 -29.26 12.09
C VAL A 410 26.35 -30.49 11.18
N ALA A 411 27.34 -30.69 10.31
CA ALA A 411 27.34 -31.82 9.40
C ALA A 411 27.50 -33.16 10.16
N GLY A 412 28.30 -33.21 11.23
CA GLY A 412 28.54 -34.41 12.03
C GLY A 412 29.68 -35.29 11.49
N GLU A 413 29.93 -36.44 12.12
CA GLU A 413 31.12 -37.28 11.86
C GLU A 413 31.08 -38.04 10.52
N ALA A 414 29.89 -38.32 9.97
CA ALA A 414 29.71 -38.94 8.65
C ALA A 414 28.45 -38.39 7.95
N PRO A 415 28.46 -37.12 7.52
CA PRO A 415 27.30 -36.51 6.88
C PRO A 415 27.15 -37.04 5.45
N ASP A 416 25.92 -37.37 5.05
CA ASP A 416 25.62 -37.56 3.62
C ASP A 416 25.91 -36.27 2.83
N ALA A 417 26.19 -36.42 1.54
CA ALA A 417 26.58 -35.31 0.67
C ALA A 417 25.53 -34.18 0.61
N GLN A 418 24.25 -34.53 0.78
CA GLN A 418 23.14 -33.59 0.75
C GLN A 418 23.13 -32.69 2.00
N ARG A 419 23.38 -33.23 3.19
CA ARG A 419 23.54 -32.45 4.42
C ARG A 419 24.74 -31.51 4.33
N GLN A 420 25.89 -31.99 3.83
CA GLN A 420 27.08 -31.15 3.67
C GLN A 420 26.79 -29.95 2.75
N LEU A 421 26.07 -30.20 1.67
CA LEU A 421 25.67 -29.16 0.73
C LEU A 421 24.79 -28.10 1.40
N VAL A 422 23.74 -28.50 2.11
CA VAL A 422 22.83 -27.55 2.77
C VAL A 422 23.55 -26.72 3.84
N VAL A 423 24.53 -27.31 4.54
CA VAL A 423 25.35 -26.55 5.49
C VAL A 423 26.20 -25.48 4.79
N ARG A 424 26.82 -25.78 3.63
CA ARG A 424 27.56 -24.78 2.82
C ARG A 424 26.65 -23.62 2.39
N VAL A 425 25.40 -23.90 2.01
CA VAL A 425 24.41 -22.88 1.64
C VAL A 425 24.05 -22.00 2.84
N LEU A 426 23.80 -22.59 4.02
CA LEU A 426 23.57 -21.83 5.25
C LEU A 426 24.78 -20.99 5.64
N GLU A 427 26.00 -21.52 5.49
CA GLU A 427 27.24 -20.79 5.75
C GLU A 427 27.35 -19.54 4.87
N ALA A 428 27.05 -19.65 3.58
CA ALA A 428 27.03 -18.51 2.66
C ALA A 428 25.99 -17.45 3.09
N LYS A 429 24.78 -17.88 3.50
CA LYS A 429 23.73 -16.97 4.00
C LYS A 429 24.14 -16.27 5.29
N PHE A 430 24.72 -16.98 6.26
CA PHE A 430 25.20 -16.37 7.52
C PHE A 430 26.41 -15.45 7.30
N ARG A 431 27.35 -15.82 6.42
CA ARG A 431 28.46 -14.93 6.05
C ARG A 431 27.97 -13.64 5.41
N TYR A 432 27.00 -13.72 4.50
CA TYR A 432 26.35 -12.54 3.95
C TYR A 432 25.68 -11.70 5.03
N PHE A 433 24.82 -12.31 5.85
CA PHE A 433 24.10 -11.65 6.94
C PHE A 433 25.07 -10.89 7.87
N LEU A 434 26.14 -11.54 8.34
CA LEU A 434 27.14 -10.93 9.21
C LEU A 434 27.89 -9.78 8.53
N THR A 435 28.22 -9.91 7.24
CA THR A 435 28.88 -8.82 6.47
C THR A 435 28.03 -7.54 6.40
N THR A 436 26.72 -7.68 6.58
CA THR A 436 25.78 -6.55 6.64
C THR A 436 25.46 -6.09 8.06
N CYS A 437 26.09 -6.68 9.08
CA CYS A 437 25.84 -6.38 10.48
C CYS A 437 26.92 -5.44 11.06
N PRO A 438 26.55 -4.36 11.79
CA PRO A 438 27.50 -3.41 12.37
C PRO A 438 28.52 -4.03 13.33
N LEU A 439 28.18 -5.16 13.97
CA LEU A 439 29.07 -5.83 14.92
C LEU A 439 30.40 -6.30 14.28
N THR A 440 30.42 -6.45 12.95
CA THR A 440 31.59 -6.83 12.15
C THR A 440 32.50 -5.65 11.79
N GLN A 441 32.15 -4.45 12.25
CA GLN A 441 32.85 -3.20 11.98
C GLN A 441 33.42 -2.62 13.28
N GLU A 442 34.57 -1.98 13.17
CA GLU A 442 35.24 -1.24 14.24
C GLU A 442 35.47 0.21 13.78
N TYR A 443 35.14 1.19 14.60
CA TYR A 443 35.37 2.60 14.27
C TYR A 443 36.85 2.92 14.34
N ILE A 444 37.37 3.55 13.28
CA ILE A 444 38.72 4.13 13.28
C ILE A 444 38.57 5.57 13.74
N ALA A 445 39.26 5.96 14.82
CA ALA A 445 39.23 7.33 15.32
C ALA A 445 39.72 8.31 14.24
N VAL A 446 38.84 9.19 13.75
CA VAL A 446 39.18 10.19 12.73
C VAL A 446 39.72 11.44 13.44
N VAL A 447 41.00 11.76 13.22
CA VAL A 447 41.62 13.03 13.64
C VAL A 447 41.49 14.03 12.48
N ALA A 448 40.28 14.46 12.14
CA ALA A 448 40.02 15.62 11.28
C ALA A 448 38.52 15.94 11.18
N GLU A 449 38.18 17.23 11.21
CA GLU A 449 36.84 17.75 10.91
C GLU A 449 36.54 17.58 9.39
N ALA A 450 35.36 17.01 9.07
CA ALA A 450 34.71 16.90 7.75
C ALA A 450 34.91 15.63 6.85
N GLY A 451 35.32 14.47 7.38
CA GLY A 451 35.30 13.18 6.63
C GLY A 451 34.23 12.19 7.10
N ASP A 452 33.72 11.34 6.18
CA ASP A 452 32.88 10.17 6.55
C ASP A 452 33.63 9.26 7.53
N ALA A 453 32.95 8.71 8.53
CA ALA A 453 33.55 7.80 9.51
C ALA A 453 34.16 6.59 8.81
N GLN A 454 35.48 6.38 9.00
CA GLN A 454 36.16 5.20 8.49
C GLN A 454 35.95 4.03 9.44
N LEU A 455 35.60 2.88 8.87
CA LEU A 455 35.34 1.64 9.57
C LEU A 455 36.38 0.61 9.16
N LYS A 456 36.84 -0.20 10.11
CA LYS A 456 37.68 -1.37 9.84
C LYS A 456 36.80 -2.62 9.93
N CYS A 457 36.84 -3.47 8.91
CA CYS A 457 36.17 -4.77 8.99
C CYS A 457 36.94 -5.70 9.93
N LYS A 458 36.27 -6.28 10.93
CA LYS A 458 36.90 -7.19 11.90
C LYS A 458 37.21 -8.58 11.33
N PHE A 459 36.60 -8.96 10.20
CA PHE A 459 36.89 -10.22 9.52
C PHE A 459 38.18 -10.16 8.70
N CYS A 460 38.30 -9.18 7.79
CA CYS A 460 39.42 -9.10 6.84
C CYS A 460 40.39 -7.93 7.09
N SER A 461 40.13 -7.10 8.11
CA SER A 461 40.91 -5.89 8.45
C SER A 461 40.92 -4.79 7.39
N SER A 462 40.17 -4.90 6.29
CA SER A 462 40.07 -3.84 5.26
C SER A 462 39.32 -2.62 5.79
N VAL A 463 39.77 -1.44 5.37
CA VAL A 463 39.08 -0.16 5.63
C VAL A 463 37.89 -0.03 4.69
N THR A 464 36.75 0.39 5.23
CA THR A 464 35.50 0.62 4.51
C THR A 464 34.79 1.84 5.07
N THR A 465 33.89 2.43 4.29
CA THR A 465 32.98 3.48 4.75
C THR A 465 31.58 2.92 5.07
N LYS A 466 31.29 1.69 4.63
CA LYS A 466 29.97 1.03 4.71
C LYS A 466 30.18 -0.49 4.84
N ASN A 467 29.44 -1.31 4.09
CA ASN A 467 29.67 -2.75 4.05
C ASN A 467 31.08 -3.06 3.50
N CYS A 468 31.70 -4.14 3.98
CA CYS A 468 33.04 -4.51 3.53
C CYS A 468 33.00 -5.09 2.10
N ALA A 469 33.59 -4.40 1.13
CA ALA A 469 33.64 -4.85 -0.26
C ALA A 469 34.38 -6.19 -0.40
N SER A 470 35.55 -6.34 0.21
CA SER A 470 36.33 -7.59 0.15
C SER A 470 35.56 -8.80 0.73
N CYS A 471 34.84 -8.62 1.85
CA CYS A 471 34.00 -9.70 2.39
C CYS A 471 32.79 -10.01 1.50
N LEU A 472 32.16 -8.99 0.91
CA LEU A 472 31.05 -9.20 -0.03
C LEU A 472 31.51 -9.93 -1.29
N GLU A 473 32.68 -9.60 -1.83
CA GLU A 473 33.30 -10.32 -2.94
C GLU A 473 33.58 -11.77 -2.56
N GLY A 474 34.21 -12.02 -1.40
CA GLY A 474 34.46 -13.37 -0.92
C GLY A 474 33.18 -14.20 -0.70
N VAL A 475 32.10 -13.56 -0.24
CA VAL A 475 30.78 -14.19 -0.12
C VAL A 475 30.20 -14.53 -1.48
N ALA A 476 30.26 -13.60 -2.44
CA ALA A 476 29.76 -13.83 -3.80
C ALA A 476 30.54 -14.96 -4.49
N CYS A 477 31.88 -14.95 -4.44
CA CYS A 477 32.71 -16.02 -4.99
C CYS A 477 32.37 -17.37 -4.35
N SER A 478 32.31 -17.45 -3.02
CA SER A 478 31.98 -18.70 -2.31
C SER A 478 30.58 -19.24 -2.68
N ALA A 479 29.59 -18.36 -2.80
CA ALA A 479 28.24 -18.74 -3.21
C ALA A 479 28.21 -19.26 -4.67
N LEU A 480 28.89 -18.59 -5.60
CA LEU A 480 28.97 -18.98 -7.01
C LEU A 480 29.78 -20.27 -7.21
N SER A 481 30.91 -20.45 -6.52
CA SER A 481 31.66 -21.71 -6.57
C SER A 481 30.85 -22.88 -6.01
N THR A 482 30.10 -22.66 -4.94
CA THR A 482 29.19 -23.69 -4.40
C THR A 482 28.07 -24.02 -5.39
N TYR A 483 27.58 -23.01 -6.12
CA TYR A 483 26.61 -23.21 -7.19
C TYR A 483 27.19 -24.11 -8.30
N GLN A 484 28.41 -23.83 -8.77
CA GLN A 484 29.07 -24.66 -9.79
C GLN A 484 29.32 -26.10 -9.35
N ASP A 485 29.68 -26.30 -8.07
CA ASP A 485 29.87 -27.63 -7.51
C ASP A 485 28.57 -28.44 -7.53
N MET A 486 27.43 -27.78 -7.31
CA MET A 486 26.10 -28.41 -7.38
C MET A 486 25.72 -28.81 -8.81
N ASP A 487 26.01 -27.96 -9.80
CA ASP A 487 25.77 -28.27 -11.21
C ASP A 487 26.54 -29.54 -11.65
N LYS A 488 27.70 -29.81 -11.05
CA LYS A 488 28.48 -31.05 -11.26
C LYS A 488 27.91 -32.28 -10.55
N THR A 489 27.02 -32.08 -9.56
CA THR A 489 26.50 -33.15 -8.67
C THR A 489 24.96 -33.11 -8.51
N PRO A 490 24.18 -33.15 -9.62
CA PRO A 490 22.74 -32.91 -9.59
C PRO A 490 21.94 -33.93 -8.76
N GLU A 491 22.47 -35.15 -8.60
CA GLU A 491 21.85 -36.20 -7.78
C GLU A 491 21.74 -35.82 -6.29
N VAL A 492 22.67 -35.00 -5.78
CA VAL A 492 22.72 -34.56 -4.37
C VAL A 492 21.58 -33.58 -4.05
N VAL A 493 21.08 -32.87 -5.05
CA VAL A 493 20.02 -31.86 -4.92
C VAL A 493 18.62 -32.48 -4.93
N LYS A 494 18.47 -33.70 -5.47
CA LYS A 494 17.16 -34.36 -5.59
C LYS A 494 16.53 -34.63 -4.22
N GLY A 495 15.24 -34.35 -4.12
CA GLY A 495 14.44 -34.61 -2.92
C GLY A 495 14.50 -33.55 -1.83
N LEU A 496 15.22 -32.44 -2.04
CA LEU A 496 15.17 -31.27 -1.16
C LEU A 496 13.87 -30.49 -1.34
N ASP A 497 13.35 -29.94 -0.24
CA ASP A 497 12.12 -29.12 -0.22
C ASP A 497 12.25 -27.83 -1.06
N LYS A 498 13.47 -27.35 -1.29
CA LYS A 498 13.77 -26.19 -2.13
C LYS A 498 15.07 -26.41 -2.88
N ASP A 499 15.12 -25.91 -4.12
CA ASP A 499 16.34 -25.85 -4.90
C ASP A 499 17.36 -24.89 -4.23
N PRO A 500 18.50 -25.38 -3.71
CA PRO A 500 19.48 -24.53 -3.03
C PRO A 500 20.19 -23.55 -3.99
N HIS A 501 20.13 -23.77 -5.31
CA HIS A 501 20.64 -22.81 -6.30
C HIS A 501 19.96 -21.44 -6.16
N VAL A 502 18.68 -21.43 -5.77
CA VAL A 502 17.91 -20.20 -5.52
C VAL A 502 18.52 -19.38 -4.38
N ASP A 503 18.89 -20.04 -3.27
CA ASP A 503 19.45 -19.36 -2.11
C ASP A 503 20.87 -18.82 -2.42
N LEU A 504 21.68 -19.59 -3.14
CA LEU A 504 23.02 -19.16 -3.57
C LEU A 504 22.96 -18.00 -4.57
N ALA A 505 22.06 -18.06 -5.56
CA ALA A 505 21.83 -16.97 -6.51
C ALA A 505 21.37 -15.70 -5.80
N LEU A 506 20.48 -15.82 -4.81
CA LEU A 506 20.04 -14.69 -3.99
C LEU A 506 21.20 -14.10 -3.17
N VAL A 507 22.03 -14.91 -2.51
CA VAL A 507 23.21 -14.44 -1.77
C VAL A 507 24.19 -13.71 -2.70
N ALA A 508 24.58 -14.35 -3.81
CA ALA A 508 25.52 -13.78 -4.78
C ALA A 508 24.99 -12.47 -5.37
N SER A 509 23.72 -12.45 -5.82
CA SER A 509 23.10 -11.25 -6.41
C SER A 509 22.94 -10.13 -5.40
N SER A 510 22.60 -10.45 -4.14
CA SER A 510 22.49 -9.44 -3.07
C SER A 510 23.85 -8.83 -2.73
N ALA A 511 24.91 -9.64 -2.71
CA ALA A 511 26.29 -9.16 -2.56
C ALA A 511 26.71 -8.27 -3.74
N LEU A 512 26.44 -8.68 -4.99
CA LEU A 512 26.72 -7.89 -6.19
C LEU A 512 25.95 -6.56 -6.21
N LEU A 513 24.67 -6.55 -5.82
CA LEU A 513 23.87 -5.33 -5.68
C LEU A 513 24.49 -4.37 -4.65
N LYS A 514 24.94 -4.87 -3.50
CA LYS A 514 25.64 -4.03 -2.52
C LYS A 514 27.00 -3.58 -3.06
N LEU A 515 27.80 -4.44 -3.68
CA LEU A 515 29.09 -4.09 -4.30
C LEU A 515 28.95 -3.00 -5.38
N SER A 516 27.83 -2.98 -6.09
CA SER A 516 27.52 -1.94 -7.07
C SER A 516 27.47 -0.53 -6.46
N GLY A 517 27.33 -0.39 -5.14
CA GLY A 517 27.20 0.89 -4.46
C GLY A 517 25.77 1.45 -4.43
N LEU A 518 24.79 0.68 -4.88
CA LEU A 518 23.38 1.05 -4.89
C LEU A 518 22.88 1.37 -3.46
N ARG A 519 22.47 2.63 -3.23
CA ARG A 519 21.74 3.17 -2.06
C ARG A 519 21.98 2.47 -0.71
N GLN A 520 23.24 2.42 -0.28
CA GLN A 520 23.64 1.74 0.97
C GLN A 520 23.37 2.51 2.28
N SER A 521 22.63 3.63 2.27
CA SER A 521 22.34 4.41 3.48
C SER A 521 20.85 4.78 3.56
N PRO A 522 20.21 4.69 4.75
CA PRO A 522 18.81 5.05 4.96
C PRO A 522 18.52 6.57 4.92
N SER A 523 19.45 7.41 4.45
CA SER A 523 19.21 8.85 4.32
C SER A 523 18.53 9.21 2.99
N PRO A 524 17.84 10.37 2.90
CA PRO A 524 17.21 10.85 1.66
C PRO A 524 18.25 10.98 0.56
N SER A 525 18.38 9.97 -0.30
CA SER A 525 19.32 10.03 -1.41
C SER A 525 18.81 11.06 -2.42
N ARG A 526 19.33 12.29 -2.29
CA ARG A 526 19.16 13.38 -3.27
C ARG A 526 19.80 13.07 -4.63
N LEU A 527 20.35 11.86 -4.80
CA LEU A 527 21.02 11.40 -6.00
C LEU A 527 20.10 10.43 -6.75
N ALA A 528 20.18 10.47 -8.08
CA ALA A 528 19.55 9.47 -8.93
C ALA A 528 20.00 8.06 -8.51
N PRO A 529 19.14 7.02 -8.60
CA PRO A 529 19.44 5.67 -8.12
C PRO A 529 20.80 5.13 -8.59
N LEU A 530 21.15 5.41 -9.84
CA LEU A 530 22.37 4.94 -10.49
C LEU A 530 23.52 5.96 -10.47
N GLY A 531 23.36 7.10 -9.81
CA GLY A 531 24.28 8.25 -9.88
C GLY A 531 25.72 7.98 -9.42
N SER A 532 25.97 6.91 -8.66
CA SER A 532 27.31 6.53 -8.20
C SER A 532 27.56 5.02 -8.32
N VAL A 533 26.77 4.34 -9.14
CA VAL A 533 26.73 2.88 -9.19
C VAL A 533 27.80 2.33 -10.14
N ASP A 534 28.42 1.23 -9.74
CA ASP A 534 29.17 0.37 -10.65
C ASP A 534 28.18 -0.48 -11.45
N ALA A 535 28.00 -0.10 -12.71
CA ALA A 535 27.04 -0.74 -13.61
C ALA A 535 27.41 -2.19 -13.92
N SER A 536 28.70 -2.57 -13.88
CA SER A 536 29.13 -3.95 -14.12
C SER A 536 28.55 -4.89 -13.07
N ARG A 537 28.75 -4.59 -11.78
CA ARG A 537 28.20 -5.38 -10.68
C ARG A 537 26.68 -5.42 -10.66
N LEU A 538 26.01 -4.32 -11.04
CA LEU A 538 24.54 -4.29 -11.16
C LEU A 538 24.05 -5.23 -12.28
N LEU A 539 24.69 -5.22 -13.45
CA LEU A 539 24.35 -6.07 -14.58
C LEU A 539 24.62 -7.55 -14.27
N GLN A 540 25.73 -7.86 -13.58
CA GLN A 540 26.04 -9.21 -13.10
C GLN A 540 24.94 -9.73 -12.17
N ALA A 541 24.49 -8.93 -11.21
CA ALA A 541 23.39 -9.32 -10.33
C ALA A 541 22.10 -9.63 -11.13
N ALA A 542 21.78 -8.78 -12.11
CA ALA A 542 20.61 -8.99 -12.97
C ALA A 542 20.72 -10.28 -13.81
N ALA A 543 21.91 -10.60 -14.33
CA ALA A 543 22.16 -11.80 -15.11
C ALA A 543 22.02 -13.08 -14.26
N VAL A 544 22.63 -13.12 -13.07
CA VAL A 544 22.51 -14.27 -12.14
C VAL A 544 21.05 -14.52 -11.75
N LEU A 545 20.31 -13.46 -11.40
CA LEU A 545 18.88 -13.57 -11.07
C LEU A 545 18.05 -14.09 -12.25
N ALA A 546 18.34 -13.60 -13.47
CA ALA A 546 17.60 -13.99 -14.67
C ALA A 546 17.87 -15.45 -15.05
N ALA A 547 19.12 -15.89 -15.01
CA ALA A 547 19.52 -17.27 -15.29
C ALA A 547 18.95 -18.25 -14.26
N GLN A 548 18.97 -17.89 -12.97
CA GLN A 548 18.31 -18.73 -11.97
C GLN A 548 16.79 -18.75 -12.16
N LEU A 549 16.16 -17.62 -12.49
CA LEU A 549 14.71 -17.58 -12.70
C LEU A 549 14.27 -18.40 -13.92
N SER A 550 15.08 -18.50 -14.99
CA SER A 550 14.76 -19.36 -16.14
C SER A 550 14.73 -20.85 -15.74
N ARG A 551 15.65 -21.27 -14.85
CA ARG A 551 15.69 -22.61 -14.24
C ARG A 551 14.55 -22.86 -13.24
N THR A 552 14.19 -21.85 -12.44
CA THR A 552 13.16 -21.94 -11.39
C THR A 552 12.05 -20.87 -11.56
N PRO A 553 11.17 -20.99 -12.56
CA PRO A 553 10.26 -19.90 -12.99
C PRO A 553 9.17 -19.51 -11.98
N ASN A 554 8.93 -20.35 -10.98
CA ASN A 554 7.89 -20.18 -9.95
C ASN A 554 8.41 -19.53 -8.66
N GLU A 555 9.70 -19.20 -8.57
CA GLU A 555 10.29 -18.60 -7.36
C GLU A 555 9.98 -17.10 -7.25
N ILE A 556 8.97 -16.79 -6.42
CA ILE A 556 8.48 -15.41 -6.20
C ILE A 556 9.59 -14.45 -5.73
N PRO A 557 10.47 -14.79 -4.77
CA PRO A 557 11.47 -13.83 -4.28
C PRO A 557 12.47 -13.40 -5.37
N LEU A 558 12.90 -14.32 -6.24
CA LEU A 558 13.74 -14.01 -7.41
C LEU A 558 13.00 -13.08 -8.37
N ARG A 559 11.73 -13.42 -8.65
CA ARG A 559 10.89 -12.69 -9.60
C ARG A 559 10.64 -11.25 -9.14
N LEU A 560 10.31 -11.03 -7.86
CA LEU A 560 10.11 -9.69 -7.28
C LEU A 560 11.38 -8.84 -7.31
N LEU A 561 12.52 -9.42 -6.91
CA LEU A 561 13.80 -8.72 -6.94
C LEU A 561 14.18 -8.35 -8.37
N LEU A 562 14.05 -9.28 -9.31
CA LEU A 562 14.38 -9.06 -10.71
C LEU A 562 13.45 -8.05 -11.40
N VAL A 563 12.15 -8.01 -11.05
CA VAL A 563 11.23 -6.95 -11.53
C VAL A 563 11.77 -5.56 -11.15
N GLN A 564 12.15 -5.35 -9.89
CA GLN A 564 12.68 -4.05 -9.46
C GLN A 564 14.01 -3.71 -10.13
N VAL A 565 14.92 -4.69 -10.27
CA VAL A 565 16.19 -4.49 -10.97
C VAL A 565 15.96 -4.13 -12.44
N TYR A 566 15.03 -4.79 -13.14
CA TYR A 566 14.69 -4.42 -14.52
C TYR A 566 14.05 -3.04 -14.62
N LEU A 567 13.22 -2.64 -13.66
CA LEU A 567 12.68 -1.29 -13.60
C LEU A 567 13.80 -0.25 -13.41
N LEU A 568 14.78 -0.50 -12.53
CA LEU A 568 15.97 0.34 -12.39
C LEU A 568 16.80 0.44 -13.68
N LEU A 569 16.88 -0.65 -14.44
CA LEU A 569 17.55 -0.69 -15.74
C LEU A 569 16.72 -0.04 -16.87
N GLY A 570 15.54 0.53 -16.59
CA GLY A 570 14.64 1.10 -17.61
C GLY A 570 13.95 0.06 -18.51
N CYS A 571 14.03 -1.22 -18.15
CA CYS A 571 13.50 -2.34 -18.93
C CYS A 571 12.03 -2.64 -18.57
N GLY A 572 11.13 -1.72 -18.89
CA GLY A 572 9.72 -1.81 -18.48
C GLY A 572 8.97 -3.03 -19.03
N SER A 573 9.20 -3.39 -20.29
CA SER A 573 8.51 -4.53 -20.92
C SER A 573 9.03 -5.89 -20.42
N LEU A 574 10.34 -6.00 -20.17
CA LEU A 574 10.92 -7.17 -19.54
C LEU A 574 10.47 -7.30 -18.09
N ALA A 575 10.41 -6.19 -17.34
CA ALA A 575 9.82 -6.17 -16.00
C ALA A 575 8.35 -6.64 -16.03
N ARG A 576 7.55 -6.23 -17.02
CA ARG A 576 6.18 -6.71 -17.20
C ARG A 576 6.11 -8.21 -17.46
N ALA A 577 6.95 -8.74 -18.35
CA ALA A 577 7.00 -10.17 -18.65
C ALA A 577 7.38 -10.99 -17.39
N THR A 578 8.26 -10.44 -16.56
CA THR A 578 8.63 -11.02 -15.26
C THR A 578 7.52 -10.82 -14.20
N TRP A 579 6.71 -9.76 -14.27
CA TRP A 579 5.63 -9.50 -13.33
C TRP A 579 4.40 -10.39 -13.55
N VAL A 580 3.96 -10.56 -14.80
CA VAL A 580 2.68 -11.20 -15.15
C VAL A 580 2.45 -12.58 -14.52
N PRO A 581 3.43 -13.51 -14.52
CA PRO A 581 3.22 -14.84 -13.92
C PRO A 581 3.04 -14.87 -12.40
N MET A 582 3.28 -13.76 -11.68
CA MET A 582 2.95 -13.69 -10.24
C MET A 582 1.43 -13.61 -10.00
N ASP A 583 0.65 -13.32 -11.03
CA ASP A 583 -0.82 -13.35 -11.02
C ASP A 583 -1.46 -12.55 -9.87
N VAL A 584 -0.90 -11.37 -9.58
CA VAL A 584 -1.38 -10.48 -8.51
C VAL A 584 -2.82 -10.04 -8.83
N LYS A 585 -3.76 -10.46 -7.96
CA LYS A 585 -5.20 -10.32 -8.16
C LYS A 585 -5.92 -10.02 -6.84
N ARG A 586 -7.12 -9.41 -6.93
CA ARG A 586 -8.03 -9.20 -5.78
C ARG A 586 -7.35 -8.44 -4.63
N THR A 587 -7.46 -8.93 -3.40
CA THR A 587 -7.07 -8.24 -2.16
C THR A 587 -5.59 -7.89 -2.09
N ILE A 588 -4.71 -8.65 -2.75
CA ILE A 588 -3.26 -8.36 -2.79
C ILE A 588 -2.87 -7.30 -3.83
N GLN A 589 -3.82 -6.81 -4.64
CA GLN A 589 -3.57 -5.69 -5.58
C GLN A 589 -3.07 -4.45 -4.83
N ASP A 590 -3.75 -4.08 -3.74
CA ASP A 590 -3.45 -2.87 -2.97
C ASP A 590 -2.02 -2.87 -2.40
N ALA A 591 -1.54 -4.06 -2.02
CA ALA A 591 -0.26 -4.26 -1.35
C ALA A 591 0.91 -4.54 -2.31
N LEU A 592 0.70 -5.28 -3.39
CA LEU A 592 1.82 -5.73 -4.24
C LEU A 592 1.96 -4.94 -5.55
N SER A 593 0.87 -4.45 -6.15
CA SER A 593 0.94 -3.78 -7.45
C SER A 593 1.85 -2.55 -7.51
N PRO A 594 2.03 -1.74 -6.45
CA PRO A 594 3.02 -0.67 -6.48
C PRO A 594 4.46 -1.13 -6.74
N LEU A 595 4.77 -2.41 -6.53
CA LEU A 595 6.08 -2.99 -6.87
C LEU A 595 6.32 -3.11 -8.39
N PHE A 596 5.31 -2.83 -9.23
CA PHE A 596 5.46 -2.78 -10.68
C PHE A 596 4.91 -1.49 -11.30
N PHE A 597 3.77 -0.99 -10.80
CA PHE A 597 3.06 0.13 -11.41
C PHE A 597 3.59 1.51 -11.00
N ASP A 598 4.32 1.64 -9.88
CA ASP A 598 4.80 2.94 -9.41
C ASP A 598 5.78 3.58 -10.41
N ARG A 599 5.45 4.79 -10.90
CA ARG A 599 6.23 5.57 -11.90
C ARG A 599 6.30 4.93 -13.29
N LEU A 600 5.51 3.89 -13.55
CA LEU A 600 5.61 3.11 -14.79
C LEU A 600 5.26 3.93 -16.04
N SER A 601 4.32 4.87 -15.94
CA SER A 601 3.92 5.75 -17.05
C SER A 601 5.07 6.64 -17.53
N GLY A 602 5.98 7.04 -16.63
CA GLY A 602 7.19 7.79 -16.98
C GLY A 602 8.32 6.91 -17.50
N LEU A 603 8.44 5.68 -16.98
CA LEU A 603 9.51 4.76 -17.37
C LEU A 603 9.26 4.09 -18.72
N SER A 604 8.03 3.64 -18.96
CA SER A 604 7.66 2.87 -20.14
C SER A 604 6.23 3.20 -20.61
N PRO A 605 5.99 4.44 -21.10
CA PRO A 605 4.67 4.87 -21.54
C PRO A 605 4.08 3.98 -22.63
N GLY A 606 4.92 3.32 -23.45
CA GLY A 606 4.47 2.39 -24.48
C GLY A 606 3.67 1.19 -23.95
N LEU A 607 3.85 0.79 -22.69
CA LEU A 607 3.08 -0.32 -22.10
C LEU A 607 1.60 0.01 -21.90
N PHE A 608 1.25 1.30 -21.83
CA PHE A 608 -0.11 1.81 -21.70
C PHE A 608 -0.79 2.02 -23.06
N GLN A 609 -0.11 1.70 -24.17
CA GLN A 609 -0.72 1.80 -25.49
C GLN A 609 -1.84 0.77 -25.65
N HIS A 610 -3.07 1.26 -25.71
CA HIS A 610 -4.25 0.46 -26.02
C HIS A 610 -4.17 -0.02 -27.47
N SER A 611 -3.97 -1.32 -27.65
CA SER A 611 -3.82 -1.97 -28.96
C SER A 611 -5.16 -2.60 -29.38
N GLY A 612 -6.21 -1.78 -29.45
CA GLY A 612 -7.55 -2.20 -29.88
C GLY A 612 -8.47 -2.71 -28.75
N PRO A 613 -9.75 -3.02 -29.08
CA PRO A 613 -10.80 -3.37 -28.11
C PRO A 613 -10.59 -4.71 -27.39
N SER A 614 -9.66 -5.56 -27.85
CA SER A 614 -9.36 -6.87 -27.26
C SER A 614 -8.29 -6.84 -26.18
N ARG A 615 -7.56 -5.72 -26.01
CA ARG A 615 -6.50 -5.61 -24.99
C ARG A 615 -6.91 -4.58 -23.93
N PRO A 616 -7.27 -5.02 -22.71
CA PRO A 616 -7.64 -4.10 -21.64
C PRO A 616 -6.48 -3.18 -21.26
N ALA A 617 -6.82 -2.05 -20.62
CA ALA A 617 -5.85 -1.12 -20.06
C ALA A 617 -4.87 -1.85 -19.13
N LEU A 618 -3.63 -1.36 -19.06
CA LEU A 618 -2.63 -1.96 -18.18
C LEU A 618 -3.07 -1.93 -16.70
N THR A 619 -3.75 -0.86 -16.30
CA THR A 619 -4.30 -0.60 -14.97
C THR A 619 -5.66 -1.27 -14.72
N GLU A 620 -6.25 -1.94 -15.71
CA GLU A 620 -7.57 -2.58 -15.58
C GLU A 620 -7.70 -3.51 -14.35
N PRO A 621 -6.69 -4.35 -14.00
CA PRO A 621 -6.80 -5.18 -12.80
C PRO A 621 -6.95 -4.38 -11.49
N LEU A 622 -6.33 -3.21 -11.40
CA LEU A 622 -6.43 -2.30 -10.26
C LEU A 622 -7.76 -1.54 -10.28
N THR A 623 -8.10 -0.95 -11.43
CA THR A 623 -9.36 -0.21 -11.63
C THR A 623 -10.56 -1.09 -11.36
N SER A 624 -10.55 -2.34 -11.85
CA SER A 624 -11.61 -3.34 -11.60
C SER A 624 -11.70 -3.73 -10.12
N TYR A 625 -10.56 -3.91 -9.44
CA TYR A 625 -10.52 -4.22 -8.01
C TYR A 625 -11.13 -3.10 -7.17
N TYR A 626 -10.68 -1.85 -7.33
CA TYR A 626 -11.23 -0.73 -6.58
C TYR A 626 -12.67 -0.42 -6.98
N SER A 627 -13.01 -0.49 -8.27
CA SER A 627 -14.40 -0.30 -8.72
C SER A 627 -15.32 -1.36 -8.13
N GLY A 628 -14.85 -2.59 -7.93
CA GLY A 628 -15.61 -3.66 -7.28
C GLY A 628 -15.75 -3.46 -5.77
N CYS A 629 -14.66 -3.09 -5.09
CA CYS A 629 -14.62 -2.94 -3.63
C CYS A 629 -15.24 -1.63 -3.12
N LEU A 630 -15.10 -0.54 -3.88
CA LEU A 630 -15.51 0.81 -3.49
C LEU A 630 -16.80 1.28 -4.18
N ARG A 631 -17.43 0.40 -4.98
CA ARG A 631 -18.71 0.67 -5.68
C ARG A 631 -19.79 1.21 -4.75
N GLU A 632 -19.92 0.56 -3.61
CA GLU A 632 -20.91 0.88 -2.58
C GLU A 632 -20.22 1.63 -1.45
N ARG A 633 -20.96 2.46 -0.70
CA ARG A 633 -20.41 3.18 0.45
C ARG A 633 -20.02 2.22 1.58
N SER A 634 -20.79 1.14 1.75
CA SER A 634 -20.55 0.13 2.78
C SER A 634 -19.46 -0.86 2.38
N PRO A 635 -18.77 -1.50 3.34
CA PRO A 635 -17.88 -2.62 3.06
C PRO A 635 -18.60 -3.77 2.34
N VAL A 636 -17.88 -4.44 1.44
CA VAL A 636 -18.38 -5.60 0.69
C VAL A 636 -18.82 -6.69 1.66
N LYS A 637 -20.04 -7.24 1.49
CA LYS A 637 -20.63 -8.31 2.33
C LYS A 637 -20.85 -7.94 3.81
N ILE A 638 -20.91 -6.66 4.17
CA ILE A 638 -21.10 -6.26 5.57
C ILE A 638 -22.37 -6.85 6.20
N TRP A 639 -23.46 -6.95 5.44
CA TRP A 639 -24.72 -7.50 5.95
C TRP A 639 -24.62 -9.00 6.27
N ASP A 640 -23.85 -9.76 5.47
CA ASP A 640 -23.63 -11.19 5.72
C ASP A 640 -22.97 -11.38 7.09
N ALA A 641 -22.00 -10.51 7.45
CA ALA A 641 -21.36 -10.53 8.77
C ALA A 641 -22.33 -10.22 9.91
N PHE A 642 -23.29 -9.30 9.73
CA PHE A 642 -24.36 -9.05 10.72
C PHE A 642 -25.25 -10.29 10.89
N THR A 643 -25.63 -10.95 9.80
CA THR A 643 -26.46 -12.16 9.86
C THR A 643 -25.73 -13.37 10.48
N ALA A 644 -24.41 -13.44 10.31
CA ALA A 644 -23.56 -14.46 10.92
C ALA A 644 -23.29 -14.21 12.42
N GLY A 645 -23.43 -12.96 12.89
CA GLY A 645 -23.06 -12.56 14.25
C GLY A 645 -21.56 -12.33 14.44
N SER A 646 -20.82 -12.03 13.36
CA SER A 646 -19.37 -11.80 13.36
C SER A 646 -19.04 -10.33 13.66
N TYR A 647 -19.27 -9.92 14.91
CA TYR A 647 -19.22 -8.50 15.30
C TYR A 647 -17.83 -7.87 15.22
N THR A 648 -16.77 -8.61 15.55
CA THR A 648 -15.40 -8.09 15.43
C THR A 648 -15.01 -7.91 13.96
N SER A 649 -15.42 -8.84 13.11
CA SER A 649 -15.20 -8.76 11.66
C SER A 649 -15.90 -7.55 11.05
N ILE A 650 -17.11 -7.20 11.50
CA ILE A 650 -17.81 -5.98 11.06
C ILE A 650 -16.95 -4.73 11.28
N LEU A 651 -16.29 -4.62 12.45
CA LEU A 651 -15.40 -3.49 12.75
C LEU A 651 -14.18 -3.51 11.84
N GLY A 652 -13.53 -4.66 11.67
CA GLY A 652 -12.38 -4.82 10.78
C GLY A 652 -12.71 -4.57 9.30
N MET A 653 -13.92 -4.92 8.85
CA MET A 653 -14.40 -4.63 7.50
C MET A 653 -14.60 -3.13 7.27
N ALA A 654 -15.12 -2.41 8.27
CA ALA A 654 -15.25 -0.96 8.24
C ALA A 654 -13.88 -0.28 8.12
N GLU A 655 -12.94 -0.68 8.97
CA GLU A 655 -11.57 -0.17 8.98
C GLU A 655 -10.83 -0.48 7.68
N TYR A 656 -10.95 -1.72 7.17
CA TYR A 656 -10.34 -2.11 5.90
C TYR A 656 -10.91 -1.32 4.72
N SER A 657 -12.24 -1.13 4.67
CA SER A 657 -12.87 -0.33 3.62
C SER A 657 -12.42 1.14 3.68
N ASP A 658 -12.26 1.70 4.87
CA ASP A 658 -11.75 3.06 5.05
C ASP A 658 -10.29 3.19 4.59
N ARG A 659 -9.43 2.23 4.97
CA ARG A 659 -8.03 2.18 4.50
C ARG A 659 -7.94 2.08 2.98
N LEU A 660 -8.77 1.26 2.33
CA LEU A 660 -8.81 1.15 0.87
C LEU A 660 -9.19 2.47 0.19
N ARG A 661 -10.17 3.20 0.75
CA ARG A 661 -10.57 4.52 0.24
C ARG A 661 -9.43 5.53 0.33
N ARG A 662 -8.57 5.42 1.34
CA ARG A 662 -7.44 6.32 1.56
C ARG A 662 -6.11 5.71 1.13
N SER A 663 -6.13 4.66 0.30
CA SER A 663 -4.91 3.97 -0.13
C SER A 663 -4.08 4.83 -1.08
N CYS A 664 -2.77 4.88 -0.85
CA CYS A 664 -1.84 5.48 -1.81
C CYS A 664 -1.86 4.73 -3.17
N THR A 665 -2.11 3.42 -3.17
CA THR A 665 -2.16 2.59 -4.38
C THR A 665 -3.36 2.95 -5.26
N LEU A 666 -4.48 3.35 -4.66
CA LEU A 666 -5.66 3.89 -5.36
C LEU A 666 -5.30 5.18 -6.10
N VAL A 667 -4.64 6.12 -5.41
CA VAL A 667 -4.19 7.38 -6.01
C VAL A 667 -3.18 7.13 -7.14
N MET A 668 -2.19 6.27 -6.90
CA MET A 668 -1.20 5.86 -7.91
C MET A 668 -1.89 5.31 -9.15
N THR A 669 -2.89 4.44 -9.00
CA THR A 669 -3.63 3.83 -10.13
C THR A 669 -4.22 4.91 -11.04
N VAL A 670 -4.95 5.87 -10.47
CA VAL A 670 -5.61 6.93 -11.25
C VAL A 670 -4.58 7.89 -11.87
N VAL A 671 -3.55 8.27 -11.11
CA VAL A 671 -2.52 9.21 -11.58
C VAL A 671 -1.67 8.60 -12.70
N GLU A 672 -1.21 7.36 -12.57
CA GLU A 672 -0.40 6.69 -13.60
C GLU A 672 -1.19 6.55 -14.91
N GLU A 673 -2.48 6.20 -14.84
CA GLU A 673 -3.34 6.09 -16.02
C GLU A 673 -3.59 7.45 -16.69
N ARG A 674 -3.84 8.53 -15.92
CA ARG A 674 -3.99 9.89 -16.46
C ARG A 674 -2.69 10.38 -17.10
N ARG A 675 -1.54 10.18 -16.45
CA ARG A 675 -0.21 10.54 -16.97
C ARG A 675 0.08 9.82 -18.28
N ALA A 676 -0.14 8.51 -18.33
CA ALA A 676 0.05 7.73 -19.55
C ALA A 676 -0.89 8.16 -20.68
N THR A 677 -2.17 8.37 -20.37
CA THR A 677 -3.17 8.87 -21.32
C THR A 677 -2.73 10.20 -21.93
N ARG A 678 -2.30 11.15 -21.10
CA ARG A 678 -1.77 12.45 -21.54
C ARG A 678 -0.47 12.30 -22.34
N ALA A 679 0.42 11.41 -21.93
CA ALA A 679 1.67 11.13 -22.64
C ALA A 679 1.40 10.65 -24.06
N LEU A 680 0.44 9.76 -24.25
CA LEU A 680 0.10 9.18 -25.55
C LEU A 680 -0.90 10.03 -26.37
N GLY A 681 -1.37 11.16 -25.83
CA GLY A 681 -2.33 12.04 -26.49
C GLY A 681 -3.76 11.50 -26.50
N GLY A 682 -4.09 10.62 -25.55
CA GLY A 682 -5.45 10.17 -25.31
C GLY A 682 -6.31 11.27 -24.68
N LYS A 683 -7.64 11.11 -24.77
CA LYS A 683 -8.60 12.04 -24.17
C LYS A 683 -8.78 11.69 -22.70
N ILE A 684 -8.57 12.67 -21.83
CA ILE A 684 -8.91 12.56 -20.41
C ILE A 684 -10.36 13.02 -20.23
N GLU A 685 -11.18 12.16 -19.62
CA GLU A 685 -12.57 12.49 -19.30
C GLU A 685 -12.65 13.14 -17.92
N GLY A 686 -13.19 14.35 -17.86
CA GLY A 686 -13.39 15.10 -16.62
C GLY A 686 -12.10 15.52 -15.89
N GLY A 687 -12.28 16.37 -14.88
CA GLY A 687 -11.22 16.70 -13.94
C GLY A 687 -10.92 15.54 -12.99
N ILE A 688 -9.74 15.51 -12.37
CA ILE A 688 -9.35 14.45 -11.44
C ILE A 688 -10.27 14.39 -10.21
N GLU A 689 -10.79 15.53 -9.78
CA GLU A 689 -11.81 15.65 -8.71
C GLU A 689 -13.15 14.99 -9.09
N GLN A 690 -13.41 14.78 -10.39
CA GLN A 690 -14.62 14.12 -10.90
C GLN A 690 -14.44 12.60 -11.04
N SER A 691 -13.26 12.07 -10.72
CA SER A 691 -13.01 10.62 -10.77
C SER A 691 -13.91 9.90 -9.77
N PRO A 692 -14.73 8.90 -10.21
CA PRO A 692 -15.61 8.17 -9.31
C PRO A 692 -14.83 7.39 -8.24
N LEU A 693 -13.59 7.00 -8.55
CA LEU A 693 -12.69 6.30 -7.63
C LEU A 693 -12.11 7.22 -6.55
N LEU A 694 -12.07 8.53 -6.78
CA LEU A 694 -11.47 9.51 -5.87
C LEU A 694 -12.51 10.46 -5.26
N ALA A 695 -13.81 10.26 -5.56
CA ALA A 695 -14.89 11.16 -5.14
C ALA A 695 -15.03 11.32 -3.60
N HIS A 696 -14.49 10.38 -2.82
CA HIS A 696 -14.46 10.45 -1.35
C HIS A 696 -13.22 11.14 -0.77
N ILE A 697 -12.23 11.51 -1.61
CA ILE A 697 -11.00 12.17 -1.16
C ILE A 697 -11.27 13.66 -0.99
N THR A 698 -10.90 14.17 0.18
CA THR A 698 -10.93 15.59 0.54
C THR A 698 -9.53 16.10 0.88
N ASP A 699 -9.37 17.42 1.02
CA ASP A 699 -8.09 18.01 1.41
C ASP A 699 -7.58 17.49 2.77
N ASP A 700 -8.47 17.10 3.68
CA ASP A 700 -8.14 16.55 5.00
C ASP A 700 -7.83 15.05 5.00
N THR A 701 -7.96 14.37 3.86
CA THR A 701 -7.78 12.92 3.77
C THR A 701 -6.30 12.55 3.92
N THR A 702 -5.91 11.91 5.02
CA THR A 702 -4.56 11.32 5.16
C THR A 702 -4.47 9.98 4.45
N PHE A 703 -3.52 9.83 3.53
CA PHE A 703 -3.32 8.59 2.77
C PHE A 703 -2.52 7.54 3.54
N VAL A 704 -2.80 6.27 3.26
CA VAL A 704 -2.18 5.11 3.90
C VAL A 704 -1.40 4.31 2.86
N ASN A 705 -0.14 4.02 3.17
CA ASN A 705 0.69 3.12 2.37
C ASN A 705 0.46 1.67 2.84
N ALA A 706 -0.06 0.82 1.94
CA ALA A 706 -0.35 -0.58 2.22
C ALA A 706 0.65 -1.55 1.58
N ILE A 707 1.76 -1.05 1.01
CA ILE A 707 2.71 -1.91 0.28
C ILE A 707 3.33 -2.95 1.20
N ASP A 708 3.25 -4.21 0.79
CA ASP A 708 3.83 -5.34 1.50
C ASP A 708 5.16 -5.78 0.86
N TYR A 709 6.24 -5.78 1.65
CA TYR A 709 7.55 -6.29 1.25
C TYR A 709 7.88 -7.64 1.88
N GLY A 710 6.96 -8.28 2.60
CA GLY A 710 7.19 -9.58 3.25
C GLY A 710 7.56 -10.70 2.28
N SER A 711 7.19 -10.57 1.00
CA SER A 711 7.58 -11.50 -0.06
C SER A 711 8.95 -11.21 -0.70
N PHE A 712 9.58 -10.07 -0.38
CA PHE A 712 10.94 -9.77 -0.84
C PHE A 712 11.98 -10.64 -0.12
N PRO A 713 13.09 -11.02 -0.79
CA PRO A 713 14.21 -11.65 -0.11
C PRO A 713 14.74 -10.76 1.02
N ASN A 714 14.96 -11.36 2.20
CA ASN A 714 15.50 -10.68 3.38
C ASN A 714 16.65 -11.51 3.97
N LEU A 715 17.86 -11.26 3.45
CA LEU A 715 19.09 -11.94 3.87
C LEU A 715 19.98 -11.04 4.75
N GLU A 716 19.65 -9.74 4.83
CA GLU A 716 20.42 -8.75 5.55
C GLU A 716 20.13 -8.71 7.05
N SER A 717 21.06 -8.10 7.78
CA SER A 717 20.82 -7.62 9.14
C SER A 717 19.81 -6.47 9.16
N SER A 718 18.98 -6.39 10.20
CA SER A 718 18.02 -5.29 10.42
C SER A 718 18.66 -3.91 10.58
N HIS A 719 19.99 -3.85 10.73
CA HIS A 719 20.76 -2.61 10.84
C HIS A 719 21.18 -2.00 9.50
N THR A 720 20.97 -2.68 8.38
CA THR A 720 21.22 -2.14 7.03
C THR A 720 19.91 -2.00 6.28
N ALA A 721 19.90 -1.17 5.23
CA ALA A 721 18.75 -1.06 4.35
C ALA A 721 18.43 -2.43 3.72
N PRO A 722 17.18 -2.91 3.79
CA PRO A 722 16.76 -4.15 3.15
C PRO A 722 16.80 -4.01 1.62
N LEU A 723 16.89 -5.12 0.89
CA LEU A 723 17.02 -5.10 -0.57
C LEU A 723 15.94 -4.29 -1.26
N HIS A 724 14.69 -4.42 -0.83
CA HIS A 724 13.58 -3.71 -1.47
C HIS A 724 13.76 -2.19 -1.42
N GLU A 725 14.41 -1.62 -0.39
CA GLU A 725 14.73 -0.18 -0.36
C GLU A 725 15.87 0.18 -1.32
N ILE A 726 16.86 -0.71 -1.42
CA ILE A 726 18.04 -0.53 -2.27
C ILE A 726 17.66 -0.56 -3.76
N VAL A 727 16.83 -1.52 -4.17
CA VAL A 727 16.49 -1.75 -5.59
C VAL A 727 15.33 -0.91 -6.11
N ARG A 728 14.75 -0.04 -5.28
CA ARG A 728 13.63 0.81 -5.71
C ARG A 728 14.08 1.99 -6.55
N LEU A 729 13.26 2.35 -7.54
CA LEU A 729 13.43 3.55 -8.37
C LEU A 729 13.47 4.86 -7.58
N GLY A 730 12.80 4.91 -6.44
CA GLY A 730 12.69 6.10 -5.61
C GLY A 730 12.03 5.77 -4.28
N PRO A 731 11.76 6.79 -3.46
CA PRO A 731 11.00 6.61 -2.23
C PRO A 731 9.63 5.96 -2.51
N ALA A 732 9.13 5.24 -1.50
CA ALA A 732 7.83 4.57 -1.52
C ALA A 732 6.68 5.58 -1.74
N LEU A 733 5.47 5.06 -2.00
CA LEU A 733 4.27 5.89 -1.92
C LEU A 733 4.09 6.45 -0.50
N SER A 734 3.67 7.71 -0.40
CA SER A 734 3.43 8.44 0.86
C SER A 734 2.25 9.39 0.73
N ASP A 735 1.77 9.92 1.86
CA ASP A 735 0.72 10.94 1.88
C ASP A 735 1.14 12.18 1.08
N GLU A 736 2.32 12.72 1.35
CA GLU A 736 2.75 13.96 0.72
C GLU A 736 3.01 13.77 -0.79
N ARG A 737 3.57 12.62 -1.22
CA ARG A 737 3.76 12.33 -2.65
C ARG A 737 2.44 12.16 -3.38
N CYS A 738 1.47 11.45 -2.79
CA CYS A 738 0.14 11.28 -3.37
C CYS A 738 -0.60 12.62 -3.49
N ARG A 739 -0.51 13.46 -2.45
CA ARG A 739 -1.11 14.79 -2.44
C ARG A 739 -0.50 15.72 -3.49
N LEU A 740 0.83 15.77 -3.58
CA LEU A 740 1.50 16.55 -4.63
C LEU A 740 1.15 16.06 -6.04
N ALA A 741 0.99 14.75 -6.22
CA ALA A 741 0.54 14.18 -7.49
C ALA A 741 -0.89 14.62 -7.85
N LEU A 742 -1.84 14.56 -6.91
CA LEU A 742 -3.21 15.01 -7.12
C LEU A 742 -3.28 16.52 -7.41
N LEU A 743 -2.58 17.35 -6.64
CA LEU A 743 -2.52 18.80 -6.85
C LEU A 743 -1.91 19.15 -8.22
N ALA A 744 -0.90 18.39 -8.67
CA ALA A 744 -0.33 18.58 -9.99
C ALA A 744 -1.33 18.22 -11.10
N GLU A 745 -2.09 17.14 -10.96
CA GLU A 745 -3.16 16.81 -11.92
C GLU A 745 -4.28 17.86 -11.92
N GLN A 746 -4.68 18.36 -10.74
CA GLN A 746 -5.65 19.47 -10.64
C GLN A 746 -5.15 20.74 -11.34
N PHE A 747 -3.88 21.10 -11.16
CA PHE A 747 -3.29 22.24 -11.87
C PHE A 747 -3.37 22.05 -13.39
N LEU A 748 -3.01 20.86 -13.88
CA LEU A 748 -3.08 20.55 -15.31
C LEU A 748 -4.50 20.61 -15.84
N ASP A 749 -5.49 20.14 -15.08
CA ASP A 749 -6.90 20.26 -15.44
C ASP A 749 -7.32 21.74 -15.55
N VAL A 750 -6.87 22.61 -14.65
CA VAL A 750 -7.16 24.05 -14.68
C VAL A 750 -6.59 24.72 -15.94
N VAL A 751 -5.32 24.49 -16.28
CA VAL A 751 -4.67 25.18 -17.41
C VAL A 751 -4.98 24.57 -18.78
N THR A 752 -5.45 23.32 -18.82
CA THR A 752 -5.87 22.65 -20.07
C THR A 752 -7.37 22.66 -20.30
N HIS A 753 -8.15 23.15 -19.35
CA HIS A 753 -9.61 23.22 -19.46
C HIS A 753 -10.04 23.94 -20.73
N LYS A 754 -10.96 23.31 -21.47
CA LYS A 754 -11.65 23.93 -22.60
C LYS A 754 -13.15 23.68 -22.44
N PRO A 755 -13.99 24.72 -22.55
CA PRO A 755 -15.43 24.52 -22.52
C PRO A 755 -15.86 23.62 -23.69
N PRO A 756 -16.91 22.80 -23.53
CA PRO A 756 -17.46 22.01 -24.62
C PRO A 756 -17.83 22.91 -25.82
N LYS A 757 -17.62 22.42 -27.05
CA LYS A 757 -17.89 23.21 -28.27
C LYS A 757 -19.35 23.68 -28.38
N ASP A 758 -20.27 22.94 -27.77
CA ASP A 758 -21.70 23.23 -27.79
C ASP A 758 -22.14 24.16 -26.65
N TYR A 759 -21.24 24.47 -25.71
CA TYR A 759 -21.51 25.41 -24.62
C TYR A 759 -21.52 26.85 -25.14
N LYS A 760 -22.72 27.46 -25.18
CA LYS A 760 -22.92 28.86 -25.54
C LYS A 760 -23.53 29.60 -24.34
N PRO A 761 -22.73 30.33 -23.53
CA PRO A 761 -23.26 31.02 -22.36
C PRO A 761 -24.19 32.16 -22.77
N ALA A 762 -25.39 32.22 -22.18
CA ALA A 762 -26.37 33.28 -22.41
C ALA A 762 -25.83 34.68 -22.09
N LYS A 763 -24.89 34.76 -21.13
CA LYS A 763 -24.15 35.98 -20.76
C LYS A 763 -22.64 35.71 -20.79
N ALA A 764 -22.05 35.85 -21.97
CA ALA A 764 -20.64 35.51 -22.19
C ALA A 764 -19.65 36.28 -21.29
N ASN A 765 -19.90 37.56 -20.99
CA ASN A 765 -19.02 38.36 -20.13
C ASN A 765 -19.08 37.93 -18.66
N GLU A 766 -20.27 37.59 -18.15
CA GLU A 766 -20.43 37.10 -16.78
C GLU A 766 -19.80 35.70 -16.63
N ALA A 767 -20.00 34.82 -17.62
CA ALA A 767 -19.36 33.51 -17.65
C ALA A 767 -17.82 33.64 -17.64
N ALA A 768 -17.27 34.49 -18.51
CA ALA A 768 -15.84 34.76 -18.57
C ALA A 768 -15.25 35.30 -17.25
N ALA A 769 -16.00 36.17 -16.55
CA ALA A 769 -15.58 36.70 -15.27
C ALA A 769 -15.59 35.62 -14.18
N ARG A 770 -16.57 34.71 -14.20
CA ARG A 770 -16.62 33.54 -13.31
C ARG A 770 -15.49 32.56 -13.59
N ASP A 771 -15.20 32.27 -14.86
CA ASP A 771 -14.11 31.38 -15.26
C ASP A 771 -12.76 31.95 -14.79
N ARG A 772 -12.54 33.26 -14.97
CA ARG A 772 -11.34 33.95 -14.45
C ARG A 772 -11.25 33.86 -12.93
N ALA A 773 -12.35 34.13 -12.21
CA ALA A 773 -12.38 34.07 -10.75
C ALA A 773 -12.06 32.66 -10.25
N TYR A 774 -12.67 31.65 -10.86
CA TYR A 774 -12.40 30.23 -10.56
C TYR A 774 -10.93 29.86 -10.80
N GLN A 775 -10.33 30.29 -11.91
CA GLN A 775 -8.91 30.05 -12.21
C GLN A 775 -7.99 30.74 -11.19
N VAL A 776 -8.27 31.98 -10.81
CA VAL A 776 -7.50 32.72 -9.80
C VAL A 776 -7.56 31.99 -8.44
N GLU A 777 -8.76 31.64 -7.99
CA GLU A 777 -8.97 30.95 -6.72
C GLU A 777 -8.32 29.56 -6.69
N SER A 778 -8.51 28.78 -7.77
CA SER A 778 -7.93 27.45 -7.91
C SER A 778 -6.40 27.51 -7.89
N CYS A 779 -5.80 28.40 -8.69
CA CYS A 779 -4.35 28.57 -8.73
C CYS A 779 -3.78 29.12 -7.41
N ALA A 780 -4.52 29.97 -6.69
CA ALA A 780 -4.12 30.44 -5.37
C ALA A 780 -4.05 29.28 -4.36
N ARG A 781 -5.12 28.49 -4.27
CA ARG A 781 -5.19 27.31 -3.39
C ARG A 781 -4.10 26.30 -3.73
N LEU A 782 -3.92 25.98 -5.01
CA LEU A 782 -2.89 25.04 -5.49
C LEU A 782 -1.48 25.52 -5.13
N ALA A 783 -1.17 26.79 -5.38
CA ALA A 783 0.15 27.36 -5.07
C ALA A 783 0.45 27.30 -3.57
N GLU A 784 -0.53 27.64 -2.72
CA GLU A 784 -0.40 27.58 -1.27
C GLU A 784 -0.22 26.14 -0.78
N SER A 785 -1.13 25.23 -1.14
CA SER A 785 -1.08 23.83 -0.71
C SER A 785 0.21 23.12 -1.15
N MET A 786 0.63 23.28 -2.41
CA MET A 786 1.87 22.67 -2.90
C MET A 786 3.09 23.27 -2.22
N SER A 787 3.14 24.60 -2.04
CA SER A 787 4.24 25.27 -1.35
C SER A 787 4.35 24.79 0.09
N THR A 788 3.24 24.72 0.84
CA THR A 788 3.23 24.22 2.22
C THR A 788 3.78 22.80 2.30
N LEU A 789 3.40 21.91 1.38
CA LEU A 789 3.91 20.53 1.35
C LEU A 789 5.39 20.47 1.00
N LEU A 790 5.83 21.21 -0.01
CA LEU A 790 7.24 21.20 -0.46
C LEU A 790 8.21 21.73 0.60
N HIS A 791 7.76 22.65 1.46
CA HIS A 791 8.58 23.18 2.55
C HIS A 791 8.59 22.31 3.82
N ARG A 792 7.81 21.23 3.88
CA ARG A 792 7.89 20.30 5.02
C ARG A 792 9.26 19.60 5.05
N PRO A 793 9.88 19.44 6.22
CA PRO A 793 11.16 18.74 6.34
C PRO A 793 11.14 17.29 5.86
N SER A 794 9.98 16.62 5.92
CA SER A 794 9.79 15.23 5.49
C SER A 794 9.77 15.07 3.97
N THR A 795 9.28 16.06 3.22
CA THR A 795 8.96 15.92 1.79
C THR A 795 10.16 15.54 0.91
N PRO A 796 11.37 16.09 1.08
CA PRO A 796 12.52 15.69 0.27
C PRO A 796 12.87 14.20 0.38
N ALA A 797 12.56 13.55 1.50
CA ALA A 797 12.79 12.11 1.70
C ALA A 797 11.78 11.22 0.97
N GLN A 798 10.66 11.79 0.54
CA GLN A 798 9.54 11.07 -0.07
C GLN A 798 9.46 11.24 -1.58
N LEU A 799 10.34 12.04 -2.18
CA LEU A 799 10.38 12.34 -3.60
C LEU A 799 11.73 11.99 -4.19
N THR A 800 11.76 11.58 -5.45
CA THR A 800 13.01 11.63 -6.22
C THR A 800 13.41 13.09 -6.46
N PRO A 801 14.71 13.38 -6.70
CA PRO A 801 15.17 14.75 -6.98
C PRO A 801 14.43 15.39 -8.16
N ALA A 802 14.14 14.61 -9.20
CA ALA A 802 13.40 15.07 -10.36
C ALA A 802 11.91 15.34 -10.04
N GLU A 803 11.26 14.49 -9.24
CA GLU A 803 9.89 14.74 -8.78
C GLU A 803 9.80 16.02 -7.93
N HIS A 804 10.75 16.24 -7.02
CA HIS A 804 10.79 17.45 -6.22
C HIS A 804 10.87 18.70 -7.12
N LYS A 805 11.78 18.72 -8.10
CA LYS A 805 11.90 19.84 -9.04
C LYS A 805 10.66 20.02 -9.92
N TYR A 806 10.04 18.91 -10.36
CA TYR A 806 8.78 18.95 -11.11
C TYR A 806 7.66 19.59 -10.29
N TYR A 807 7.43 19.14 -9.05
CA TYR A 807 6.38 19.71 -8.20
C TYR A 807 6.68 21.15 -7.80
N THR A 808 7.95 21.52 -7.61
CA THR A 808 8.36 22.92 -7.44
C THR A 808 7.99 23.76 -8.67
N ALA A 809 8.27 23.27 -9.88
CA ALA A 809 7.89 23.98 -11.11
C ALA A 809 6.38 24.16 -11.22
N VAL A 810 5.57 23.14 -10.91
CA VAL A 810 4.10 23.23 -10.93
C VAL A 810 3.58 24.23 -9.87
N SER A 811 4.13 24.20 -8.65
CA SER A 811 3.78 25.16 -7.61
C SER A 811 4.06 26.61 -8.02
N LEU A 812 5.20 26.86 -8.67
CA LEU A 812 5.56 28.18 -9.18
C LEU A 812 4.70 28.59 -10.38
N LEU A 813 4.31 27.65 -11.23
CA LEU A 813 3.38 27.89 -12.34
C LEU A 813 1.98 28.28 -11.84
N ALA A 814 1.47 27.63 -10.78
CA ALA A 814 0.20 28.03 -10.16
C ALA A 814 0.27 29.46 -9.63
N ALA A 815 1.36 29.83 -8.94
CA ALA A 815 1.59 31.20 -8.48
C ALA A 815 1.69 32.20 -9.65
N LEU A 816 2.37 31.82 -10.74
CA LEU A 816 2.53 32.63 -11.95
C LEU A 816 1.18 32.89 -12.64
N VAL A 817 0.37 31.85 -12.85
CA VAL A 817 -0.94 31.98 -13.50
C VAL A 817 -1.87 32.87 -12.66
N ARG A 818 -1.88 32.70 -11.34
CA ARG A 818 -2.62 33.58 -10.43
C ARG A 818 -2.18 35.04 -10.59
N ALA A 819 -0.89 35.32 -10.41
CA ALA A 819 -0.35 36.68 -10.48
C ALA A 819 -0.60 37.32 -11.85
N ALA A 820 -0.48 36.54 -12.93
CA ALA A 820 -0.78 36.97 -14.29
C ALA A 820 -2.25 37.39 -14.44
N LEU A 821 -3.19 36.54 -14.01
CA LEU A 821 -4.62 36.81 -14.10
C LEU A 821 -5.07 37.95 -13.18
N GLU A 822 -4.37 38.23 -12.07
CA GLU A 822 -4.63 39.36 -11.17
C GLU A 822 -4.06 40.69 -11.70
N THR A 823 -3.20 40.67 -12.72
CA THR A 823 -2.54 41.87 -13.27
C THR A 823 -3.25 42.38 -14.53
N PRO A 824 -4.19 43.34 -14.41
CA PRO A 824 -4.96 43.82 -15.56
C PRO A 824 -4.10 44.67 -16.51
N ARG A 825 -4.50 44.72 -17.78
CA ARG A 825 -3.89 45.58 -18.80
C ARG A 825 -3.87 47.07 -18.43
N SER A 826 -4.80 47.53 -17.61
CA SER A 826 -4.95 48.93 -17.18
C SER A 826 -4.08 49.32 -15.97
N ALA A 827 -3.20 48.45 -15.49
CA ALA A 827 -2.29 48.76 -14.39
C ALA A 827 -1.35 49.95 -14.75
N PRO A 828 -1.14 50.94 -13.86
CA PRO A 828 -0.37 52.14 -14.16
C PRO A 828 1.12 51.85 -14.38
N ALA A 829 1.70 52.40 -15.45
CA ALA A 829 3.15 52.44 -15.67
C ALA A 829 3.75 53.68 -14.98
N PRO A 830 4.92 53.61 -14.29
CA PRO A 830 5.87 52.51 -14.22
C PRO A 830 5.76 51.78 -12.87
N ALA A 831 4.74 50.95 -12.66
CA ALA A 831 4.88 49.90 -11.66
C ALA A 831 5.78 48.80 -12.26
N PRO A 832 6.83 48.32 -11.55
CA PRO A 832 7.53 47.11 -11.99
C PRO A 832 6.48 46.00 -12.18
N ALA A 833 6.72 45.08 -13.12
CA ALA A 833 5.97 43.81 -13.14
C ALA A 833 5.86 43.32 -11.69
N PRO A 834 4.69 42.83 -11.23
CA PRO A 834 4.55 42.43 -9.83
C PRO A 834 5.74 41.56 -9.48
N GLN A 835 6.52 41.93 -8.47
CA GLN A 835 7.79 41.26 -8.15
C GLN A 835 7.61 39.73 -8.04
N ALA A 836 6.42 39.31 -7.59
CA ALA A 836 5.97 37.93 -7.56
C ALA A 836 5.90 37.24 -8.94
N LEU A 837 5.46 37.92 -10.00
CA LEU A 837 5.39 37.38 -11.36
C LEU A 837 6.79 37.10 -11.92
N SER A 838 7.71 38.07 -11.83
CA SER A 838 9.10 37.89 -12.30
C SER A 838 9.80 36.79 -11.52
N ALA A 839 9.69 36.81 -10.19
CA ALA A 839 10.28 35.79 -9.32
C ALA A 839 9.75 34.38 -9.63
N ALA A 840 8.43 34.24 -9.85
CA ALA A 840 7.84 32.96 -10.23
C ALA A 840 8.35 32.49 -11.61
N ALA A 841 8.42 33.38 -12.60
CA ALA A 841 8.90 33.04 -13.94
C ALA A 841 10.39 32.65 -13.95
N GLU A 842 11.23 33.37 -13.23
CA GLU A 842 12.65 33.03 -13.01
C GLU A 842 12.81 31.68 -12.30
N GLY A 843 12.01 31.44 -11.25
CA GLY A 843 11.99 30.17 -10.54
C GLY A 843 11.60 29.00 -11.44
N VAL A 844 10.62 29.18 -12.32
CA VAL A 844 10.22 28.16 -13.32
C VAL A 844 11.37 27.88 -14.29
N ARG A 845 12.04 28.91 -14.82
CA ARG A 845 13.22 28.76 -15.70
C ARG A 845 14.35 28.02 -15.00
N ALA A 846 14.62 28.36 -13.73
CA ALA A 846 15.66 27.72 -12.94
C ALA A 846 15.34 26.24 -12.67
N ALA A 847 14.09 25.91 -12.31
CA ALA A 847 13.66 24.53 -12.10
C ALA A 847 13.79 23.69 -13.39
N LEU A 848 13.35 24.23 -14.53
CA LEU A 848 13.45 23.55 -15.82
C LEU A 848 14.91 23.41 -16.30
N GLY A 849 15.72 24.46 -16.12
CA GLY A 849 17.15 24.44 -16.40
C GLY A 849 17.90 23.41 -15.56
N SER A 850 17.54 23.29 -14.27
CA SER A 850 18.11 22.29 -13.37
C SER A 850 17.72 20.86 -13.77
N LEU A 851 16.44 20.60 -14.11
CA LEU A 851 16.02 19.30 -14.63
C LEU A 851 16.75 18.93 -15.92
N ARG A 852 16.96 19.91 -16.82
CA ARG A 852 17.71 19.71 -18.06
C ARG A 852 19.18 19.40 -17.77
N ALA A 853 19.82 20.14 -16.87
CA ALA A 853 21.22 19.92 -16.51
C ALA A 853 21.44 18.53 -15.91
N ASP A 854 20.57 18.11 -14.98
CA ASP A 854 20.63 16.78 -14.36
C ASP A 854 20.53 15.64 -15.38
N LEU A 855 19.64 15.76 -16.37
CA LEU A 855 19.44 14.72 -17.39
C LEU A 855 20.70 14.46 -18.22
N PHE A 856 21.46 15.51 -18.54
CA PHE A 856 22.65 15.40 -19.40
C PHE A 856 23.96 15.26 -18.59
N ALA A 857 23.91 15.35 -17.27
CA ALA A 857 25.05 15.17 -16.39
C ALA A 857 25.34 13.68 -16.15
N VAL A 858 26.14 13.06 -17.04
CA VAL A 858 26.52 11.65 -16.92
C VAL A 858 27.47 11.46 -15.74
N PRO A 859 27.15 10.56 -14.78
CA PRO A 859 28.04 10.30 -13.65
C PRO A 859 29.42 9.75 -14.07
N PRO A 860 30.51 10.10 -13.35
CA PRO A 860 31.87 9.70 -13.73
C PRO A 860 32.06 8.18 -13.86
N ARG A 861 31.48 7.40 -12.94
CA ARG A 861 31.57 5.92 -12.97
C ARG A 861 30.83 5.30 -14.14
N ILE A 862 29.70 5.88 -14.53
CA ILE A 862 28.96 5.44 -15.71
C ILE A 862 29.68 5.89 -16.98
N ALA A 863 30.21 7.12 -17.01
CA ALA A 863 30.99 7.63 -18.13
C ALA A 863 32.24 6.79 -18.43
N ALA A 864 32.81 6.15 -17.41
CA ALA A 864 33.96 5.25 -17.51
C ALA A 864 33.65 3.85 -18.07
N LEU A 865 32.39 3.55 -18.43
CA LEU A 865 32.03 2.28 -19.06
C LEU A 865 32.82 2.05 -20.36
N PRO A 866 33.22 0.79 -20.66
CA PRO A 866 33.96 0.46 -21.88
C PRO A 866 33.25 0.95 -23.15
N GLY A 867 34.06 1.36 -24.14
CA GLY A 867 33.56 1.87 -25.43
C GLY A 867 33.18 3.35 -25.47
N GLY A 868 33.30 4.09 -24.35
CA GLY A 868 32.97 5.53 -24.31
C GLY A 868 31.47 5.83 -24.43
N GLU A 869 30.63 4.79 -24.34
CA GLU A 869 29.17 4.85 -24.53
C GLU A 869 28.40 4.93 -23.21
N GLY A 870 29.07 5.23 -22.09
CA GLY A 870 28.43 5.37 -20.77
C GLY A 870 27.27 6.36 -20.74
N GLY A 871 27.34 7.41 -21.56
CA GLY A 871 26.22 8.34 -21.74
C GLY A 871 24.97 7.67 -22.32
N VAL A 872 25.10 6.65 -23.17
CA VAL A 872 23.97 5.92 -23.74
C VAL A 872 23.30 5.07 -22.66
N PHE A 873 24.10 4.28 -21.92
CA PHE A 873 23.61 3.48 -20.79
C PHE A 873 22.86 4.34 -19.75
N HIS A 874 23.42 5.51 -19.39
CA HIS A 874 22.78 6.43 -18.44
C HIS A 874 21.36 6.85 -18.87
N HIS A 875 21.14 7.09 -20.15
CA HIS A 875 19.84 7.55 -20.64
C HIS A 875 18.86 6.38 -20.86
N LEU A 876 19.35 5.19 -21.23
CA LEU A 876 18.53 3.98 -21.34
C LEU A 876 17.99 3.54 -19.96
N THR A 877 18.76 3.76 -18.91
CA THR A 877 18.39 3.47 -17.52
C THR A 877 17.70 4.64 -16.80
N GLY A 878 17.67 5.83 -17.41
CA GLY A 878 17.08 7.06 -16.87
C GLY A 878 15.77 7.57 -17.51
N PRO A 879 14.84 6.74 -18.04
CA PRO A 879 13.69 7.25 -18.79
C PRO A 879 12.73 8.11 -17.93
N LEU A 880 12.66 7.87 -16.62
CA LEU A 880 11.87 8.70 -15.70
C LEU A 880 12.31 10.18 -15.70
N ALA A 881 13.61 10.45 -15.76
CA ALA A 881 14.12 11.82 -15.81
C ALA A 881 13.71 12.53 -17.11
N ILE A 882 13.74 11.80 -18.23
CA ILE A 882 13.25 12.28 -19.53
C ILE A 882 11.76 12.63 -19.45
N ALA A 883 10.95 11.74 -18.86
CA ALA A 883 9.51 11.94 -18.70
C ALA A 883 9.19 13.16 -17.82
N LEU A 884 9.85 13.31 -16.67
CA LEU A 884 9.60 14.44 -15.76
C LEU A 884 10.06 15.78 -16.36
N LEU A 885 11.17 15.82 -17.10
CA LEU A 885 11.58 17.02 -17.83
C LEU A 885 10.55 17.39 -18.91
N ARG A 886 10.03 16.40 -19.64
CA ARG A 886 8.97 16.58 -20.64
C ARG A 886 7.68 17.08 -20.00
N ASP A 887 7.26 16.49 -18.89
CA ASP A 887 6.03 16.86 -18.18
C ASP A 887 6.13 18.27 -17.59
N ALA A 888 7.28 18.64 -17.01
CA ALA A 888 7.56 20.00 -16.56
C ALA A 888 7.45 20.99 -17.73
N ALA A 889 8.10 20.71 -18.85
CA ALA A 889 8.08 21.59 -20.02
C ALA A 889 6.67 21.73 -20.62
N LEU A 890 5.86 20.67 -20.63
CA LEU A 890 4.46 20.74 -21.06
C LEU A 890 3.59 21.54 -20.11
N ALA A 891 3.76 21.36 -18.79
CA ALA A 891 3.05 22.18 -17.81
C ALA A 891 3.35 23.67 -18.01
N VAL A 892 4.62 24.02 -18.26
CA VAL A 892 5.04 25.40 -18.60
C VAL A 892 4.36 25.88 -19.88
N ARG A 893 4.38 25.06 -20.95
CA ARG A 893 3.76 25.44 -22.23
C ARG A 893 2.25 25.62 -22.11
N TRP A 894 1.54 24.74 -21.44
CA TRP A 894 0.09 24.85 -21.28
C TRP A 894 -0.31 26.01 -20.40
N ALA A 895 0.45 26.29 -19.33
CA ALA A 895 0.24 27.49 -18.50
C ALA A 895 0.49 28.78 -19.29
N ALA A 896 1.58 28.87 -20.06
CA ALA A 896 1.85 30.02 -20.91
C ALA A 896 0.78 30.18 -22.01
N GLY A 897 0.43 29.08 -22.68
CA GLY A 897 -0.57 29.05 -23.74
C GLY A 897 -1.97 29.42 -23.24
N SER A 898 -2.35 29.03 -22.02
CA SER A 898 -3.64 29.40 -21.43
C SER A 898 -3.72 30.91 -21.15
N LEU A 899 -2.62 31.53 -20.69
CA LEU A 899 -2.54 32.99 -20.51
C LEU A 899 -2.63 33.75 -21.84
N VAL A 900 -1.93 33.28 -22.87
CA VAL A 900 -1.98 33.87 -24.22
C VAL A 900 -3.39 33.74 -24.82
N ALA A 901 -4.00 32.56 -24.69
CA ALA A 901 -5.37 32.32 -25.14
C ALA A 901 -6.36 33.22 -24.40
N PHE A 902 -6.24 33.33 -23.07
CA PHE A 902 -7.07 34.23 -22.26
C PHE A 902 -6.97 35.67 -22.73
N HIS A 903 -5.76 36.20 -22.97
CA HIS A 903 -5.58 37.55 -23.51
C HIS A 903 -6.23 37.71 -24.89
N GLY A 904 -6.04 36.74 -25.79
CA GLY A 904 -6.63 36.76 -27.12
C GLY A 904 -8.17 36.77 -27.10
N GLU A 905 -8.77 35.95 -26.24
CA GLU A 905 -10.22 35.93 -26.05
C GLU A 905 -10.75 37.25 -25.48
N GLN A 906 -10.06 37.85 -24.51
CA GLN A 906 -10.44 39.15 -23.95
C GLN A 906 -10.33 40.29 -24.97
N ALA A 907 -9.27 40.29 -25.79
CA ALA A 907 -9.08 41.26 -26.86
C ALA A 907 -10.13 41.10 -27.98
N ALA A 908 -10.55 39.87 -28.29
CA ALA A 908 -11.61 39.60 -29.24
C ALA A 908 -12.99 40.05 -28.73
N ARG A 909 -13.23 39.94 -27.41
CA ARG A 909 -14.49 40.29 -26.75
C ARG A 909 -14.65 41.79 -26.52
N ASP A 910 -13.59 42.49 -26.14
CA ASP A 910 -13.62 43.93 -25.86
C ASP A 910 -12.69 44.70 -26.83
N ARG A 911 -13.33 45.40 -27.78
CA ARG A 911 -12.67 46.22 -28.79
C ARG A 911 -12.15 47.56 -28.27
N SER A 912 -12.41 47.91 -27.00
CA SER A 912 -11.89 49.14 -26.39
C SER A 912 -10.37 49.11 -26.19
N GLY A 913 -9.76 47.91 -26.29
CA GLY A 913 -8.32 47.71 -26.10
C GLY A 913 -7.86 47.82 -24.65
N ARG A 914 -8.79 47.93 -23.68
CA ARG A 914 -8.50 48.07 -22.25
C ARG A 914 -8.56 46.74 -21.48
N SER A 915 -9.12 45.69 -22.08
CA SER A 915 -9.21 44.34 -21.51
C SER A 915 -7.96 43.49 -21.76
N GLY A 916 -7.83 42.42 -20.97
CA GLY A 916 -6.78 41.42 -21.08
C GLY A 916 -5.63 41.61 -20.10
N LEU A 917 -4.55 40.87 -20.35
CA LEU A 917 -3.34 40.85 -19.52
C LEU A 917 -2.40 42.02 -19.82
N HIS A 918 -1.63 42.42 -18.81
CA HIS A 918 -0.54 43.40 -18.95
C HIS A 918 0.54 42.93 -19.94
N LYS A 919 1.22 43.89 -20.60
CA LYS A 919 2.23 43.60 -21.63
C LYS A 919 3.39 42.73 -21.11
N ASP A 920 3.82 42.95 -19.87
CA ASP A 920 4.94 42.21 -19.28
C ASP A 920 4.55 40.76 -18.96
N VAL A 921 3.29 40.51 -18.59
CA VAL A 921 2.74 39.15 -18.43
C VAL A 921 2.80 38.38 -19.74
N LEU A 922 2.46 39.03 -20.86
CA LEU A 922 2.55 38.40 -22.19
C LEU A 922 4.00 38.16 -22.62
N ALA A 923 4.92 39.06 -22.29
CA ALA A 923 6.33 38.88 -22.56
C ALA A 923 6.89 37.67 -21.80
N GLU A 924 6.60 37.57 -20.49
CA GLU A 924 6.98 36.42 -19.68
C GLU A 924 6.36 35.11 -20.18
N ALA A 925 5.04 35.09 -20.47
CA ALA A 925 4.36 33.90 -20.97
C ALA A 925 4.97 33.41 -22.29
N LYS A 926 5.21 34.31 -23.26
CA LYS A 926 5.86 33.95 -24.53
C LYS A 926 7.29 33.46 -24.34
N GLY A 927 8.05 34.09 -23.45
CA GLY A 927 9.41 33.65 -23.13
C GLY A 927 9.44 32.25 -22.50
N LEU A 928 8.49 31.95 -21.61
CA LEU A 928 8.33 30.61 -21.02
C LEU A 928 7.89 29.57 -22.05
N GLU A 929 6.98 29.93 -22.95
CA GLU A 929 6.56 29.06 -24.06
C GLU A 929 7.73 28.71 -24.99
N GLU A 930 8.58 29.69 -25.31
CA GLU A 930 9.79 29.47 -26.11
C GLU A 930 10.79 28.54 -25.42
N VAL A 931 11.09 28.79 -24.14
CA VAL A 931 11.99 27.93 -23.34
C VAL A 931 11.45 26.50 -23.26
N ALA A 932 10.14 26.32 -23.02
CA ALA A 932 9.50 25.01 -23.06
C ALA A 932 9.58 24.37 -24.45
N GLY A 933 9.40 25.17 -25.51
CA GLY A 933 9.72 24.88 -26.91
C GLY A 933 11.06 24.17 -27.09
N GLN A 934 12.12 24.86 -26.67
CA GLN A 934 13.50 24.41 -26.80
C GLN A 934 13.76 23.11 -26.01
N VAL A 935 13.25 23.02 -24.78
CA VAL A 935 13.41 21.82 -23.93
C VAL A 935 12.70 20.61 -24.54
N LEU A 936 11.46 20.76 -25.02
CA LEU A 936 10.72 19.67 -25.66
C LEU A 936 11.38 19.25 -26.99
N GLY A 937 11.97 20.20 -27.72
CA GLY A 937 12.81 19.91 -28.89
C GLY A 937 14.04 19.07 -28.52
N ALA A 938 14.75 19.42 -27.44
CA ALA A 938 15.91 18.69 -26.96
C ALA A 938 15.55 17.27 -26.49
N VAL A 939 14.44 17.10 -25.76
CA VAL A 939 13.92 15.78 -25.37
C VAL A 939 13.62 14.92 -26.61
N ARG A 940 12.90 15.47 -27.59
CA ARG A 940 12.60 14.75 -28.84
C ARG A 940 13.87 14.35 -29.59
N ALA A 941 14.84 15.25 -29.70
CA ALA A 941 16.12 14.97 -30.35
C ALA A 941 16.87 13.83 -29.64
N ARG A 942 16.91 13.85 -28.29
CA ARG A 942 17.55 12.80 -27.51
C ARG A 942 16.89 11.44 -27.67
N VAL A 943 15.55 11.38 -27.66
CA VAL A 943 14.82 10.12 -27.91
C VAL A 943 15.08 9.58 -29.32
N LYS A 944 15.15 10.47 -30.32
CA LYS A 944 15.49 10.09 -31.70
C LYS A 944 16.92 9.52 -31.78
N GLU A 945 17.88 10.17 -31.14
CA GLU A 945 19.27 9.71 -31.08
C GLU A 945 19.38 8.33 -30.42
N LEU A 946 18.73 8.11 -29.28
CA LEU A 946 18.70 6.79 -28.62
C LEU A 946 18.10 5.71 -29.52
N LYS A 947 17.06 6.04 -30.29
CA LYS A 947 16.46 5.11 -31.25
C LYS A 947 17.43 4.73 -32.37
N GLU A 948 18.18 5.69 -32.89
CA GLU A 948 19.19 5.47 -33.93
C GLU A 948 20.36 4.63 -33.40
N LEU A 949 20.86 4.94 -32.20
CA LEU A 949 21.92 4.17 -31.53
C LEU A 949 21.50 2.72 -31.26
N LEU A 950 20.29 2.51 -30.73
CA LEU A 950 19.75 1.17 -30.56
C LEU A 950 19.59 0.44 -31.89
N GLY A 951 19.41 1.15 -33.02
CA GLY A 951 19.38 0.57 -34.36
C GLY A 951 20.69 -0.06 -34.83
N LEU A 952 21.83 0.24 -34.19
CA LEU A 952 23.14 -0.30 -34.54
C LEU A 952 23.29 -1.78 -34.13
N GLY A 953 24.25 -2.48 -34.75
CA GLY A 953 24.68 -3.82 -34.33
C GLY A 953 25.66 -3.81 -33.15
N GLY A 954 26.06 -4.99 -32.66
CA GLY A 954 27.08 -5.15 -31.61
C GLY A 954 26.60 -4.88 -30.18
N TRP A 955 25.29 -4.88 -29.92
CA TRP A 955 24.76 -4.64 -28.57
C TRP A 955 25.01 -5.77 -27.59
N LEU A 956 25.13 -7.02 -28.06
CA LEU A 956 25.49 -8.15 -27.21
C LEU A 956 26.93 -8.00 -26.72
N ASP A 957 27.87 -7.71 -27.62
CA ASP A 957 29.27 -7.44 -27.27
C ASP A 957 29.42 -6.27 -26.28
N ARG A 958 28.62 -5.21 -26.47
CA ARG A 958 28.57 -4.08 -25.52
C ARG A 958 28.05 -4.51 -24.15
N MET A 959 26.94 -5.25 -24.12
CA MET A 959 26.36 -5.75 -22.87
C MET A 959 27.33 -6.65 -22.14
N GLU A 960 28.03 -7.52 -22.86
CA GLU A 960 29.07 -8.37 -22.29
C GLU A 960 30.22 -7.53 -21.73
N GLY A 961 30.75 -6.58 -22.51
CA GLY A 961 31.82 -5.69 -22.07
C GLY A 961 31.44 -4.76 -20.91
N TRP A 962 30.16 -4.40 -20.78
CA TRP A 962 29.66 -3.63 -19.64
C TRP A 962 29.48 -4.49 -18.39
N ALA A 963 29.04 -5.74 -18.56
CA ALA A 963 28.71 -6.63 -17.45
C ALA A 963 29.91 -7.41 -16.93
N PHE A 964 30.91 -7.74 -17.75
CA PHE A 964 31.98 -8.66 -17.37
C PHE A 964 33.36 -8.03 -17.57
N GLY A 965 34.12 -7.92 -16.47
CA GLY A 965 35.52 -7.56 -16.49
C GLY A 965 36.44 -8.78 -16.45
N GLU A 966 37.75 -8.53 -16.31
CA GLU A 966 38.78 -9.58 -16.22
C GLU A 966 39.02 -10.07 -14.77
N ASP A 967 38.25 -9.58 -13.80
CA ASP A 967 38.39 -10.01 -12.41
C ASP A 967 37.78 -11.39 -12.14
N GLU A 968 38.31 -12.08 -11.12
CA GLU A 968 37.91 -13.44 -10.75
C GLU A 968 36.38 -13.59 -10.53
N LEU A 969 35.76 -12.61 -9.86
CA LEU A 969 34.32 -12.64 -9.60
C LEU A 969 33.51 -12.52 -10.90
N SER A 970 33.94 -11.66 -11.84
CA SER A 970 33.33 -11.59 -13.17
C SER A 970 33.42 -12.91 -13.93
N GLY A 971 34.56 -13.60 -13.86
CA GLY A 971 34.73 -14.94 -14.43
C GLY A 971 33.77 -15.97 -13.84
N LEU A 972 33.68 -16.04 -12.50
CA LEU A 972 32.75 -16.95 -11.82
C LEU A 972 31.28 -16.68 -12.16
N VAL A 973 30.87 -15.41 -12.26
CA VAL A 973 29.51 -15.07 -12.68
C VAL A 973 29.25 -15.55 -14.10
N ARG A 974 30.19 -15.32 -15.03
CA ARG A 974 30.07 -15.75 -16.42
C ARG A 974 29.92 -17.27 -16.52
N ASP A 975 30.70 -18.02 -15.76
CA ASP A 975 30.64 -19.48 -15.77
C ASP A 975 29.33 -20.02 -15.18
N VAL A 976 28.79 -19.40 -14.12
CA VAL A 976 27.52 -19.80 -13.50
C VAL A 976 26.32 -19.47 -14.38
N VAL A 977 26.34 -18.30 -15.04
CA VAL A 977 25.26 -17.91 -15.95
C VAL A 977 25.35 -18.74 -17.24
N GLY A 978 26.55 -18.91 -17.79
CA GLY A 978 26.79 -19.55 -19.09
C GLY A 978 26.66 -18.57 -20.26
N GLU A 979 27.52 -18.72 -21.28
CA GLU A 979 27.60 -17.79 -22.42
C GLU A 979 26.27 -17.64 -23.16
N ALA A 980 25.56 -18.74 -23.43
CA ALA A 980 24.27 -18.72 -24.12
C ALA A 980 23.19 -17.94 -23.33
N ASP A 981 23.15 -18.10 -22.01
CA ASP A 981 22.18 -17.42 -21.15
C ASP A 981 22.53 -15.93 -20.98
N VAL A 982 23.83 -15.57 -20.99
CA VAL A 982 24.28 -14.17 -21.05
C VAL A 982 23.79 -13.49 -22.34
N GLU A 983 23.98 -14.14 -23.50
CA GLU A 983 23.54 -13.62 -24.79
C GLU A 983 22.01 -13.50 -24.85
N GLU A 984 21.27 -14.52 -24.41
CA GLU A 984 19.80 -14.49 -24.39
C GLU A 984 19.29 -13.36 -23.48
N TRP A 985 19.81 -13.27 -22.26
CA TRP A 985 19.44 -12.23 -21.31
C TRP A 985 19.78 -10.83 -21.85
N GLY A 986 21.00 -10.65 -22.37
CA GLY A 986 21.45 -9.39 -22.97
C GLY A 986 20.56 -8.96 -24.13
N GLY A 987 20.19 -9.91 -25.00
CA GLY A 987 19.25 -9.68 -26.10
C GLY A 987 17.87 -9.21 -25.62
N ARG A 988 17.34 -9.84 -24.56
CA ARG A 988 16.05 -9.45 -23.96
C ARG A 988 16.08 -8.07 -23.29
N VAL A 989 17.19 -7.70 -22.65
CA VAL A 989 17.40 -6.36 -22.08
C VAL A 989 17.42 -5.31 -23.19
N VAL A 990 18.19 -5.54 -24.25
CA VAL A 990 18.30 -4.64 -25.40
C VAL A 990 16.96 -4.49 -26.12
N GLU A 991 16.20 -5.58 -26.29
CA GLU A 991 14.86 -5.50 -26.87
C GLU A 991 13.90 -4.69 -25.99
N SER A 992 13.98 -4.85 -24.66
CA SER A 992 13.19 -4.03 -23.74
C SER A 992 13.54 -2.54 -23.85
N TRP A 993 14.82 -2.19 -23.99
CA TRP A 993 15.22 -0.81 -24.27
C TRP A 993 14.69 -0.30 -25.62
N ARG A 994 14.72 -1.10 -26.67
CA ARG A 994 14.12 -0.75 -27.99
C ARG A 994 12.63 -0.48 -27.85
N GLU A 995 11.89 -1.32 -27.16
CA GLU A 995 10.47 -1.12 -26.89
C GLU A 995 10.20 0.14 -26.04
N GLY A 996 11.01 0.35 -25.00
CA GLY A 996 10.93 1.54 -24.14
C GLY A 996 11.16 2.84 -24.90
N VAL A 997 12.24 2.93 -25.67
CA VAL A 997 12.58 4.10 -26.49
C VAL A 997 11.55 4.31 -27.61
N LYS A 998 11.04 3.23 -28.21
CA LYS A 998 9.91 3.30 -29.16
C LYS A 998 8.69 3.92 -28.50
N GLY A 999 8.34 3.49 -27.29
CA GLY A 999 7.25 4.06 -26.49
C GLY A 999 7.46 5.54 -26.19
N LEU A 1000 8.67 5.95 -25.77
CA LEU A 1000 9.02 7.36 -25.57
C LEU A 1000 8.89 8.17 -26.86
N GLY A 1001 9.22 7.58 -28.02
CA GLY A 1001 9.05 8.21 -29.33
C GLY A 1001 7.59 8.47 -29.72
N MET A 1002 6.63 7.80 -29.07
CA MET A 1002 5.19 8.00 -29.28
C MET A 1002 4.61 9.12 -28.42
N VAL A 1003 5.34 9.54 -27.37
CA VAL A 1003 4.88 10.54 -26.42
C VAL A 1003 4.71 11.90 -27.11
N LYS A 1004 3.58 12.56 -26.85
CA LYS A 1004 3.29 13.89 -27.39
C LYS A 1004 4.21 14.94 -26.78
N MET A 1005 4.74 15.82 -27.61
CA MET A 1005 5.58 16.96 -27.20
C MET A 1005 4.86 18.29 -27.38
N ALA A 1006 3.55 18.27 -27.66
CA ALA A 1006 2.68 19.43 -27.85
C ALA A 1006 1.28 19.09 -27.37
#